data_AF-A0A942ZF59-F1
#
_entry.id   AF-A0A942ZF59-F1
#
_cell.length_a   1.000
_cell.length_b   1.000
_cell.length_c   1.000
_cell.angle_alpha   90.00
_cell.angle_beta   90.00
_cell.angle_gamma   90.00
#
_symmetry.space_group_name_H-M   'P 1'
#
loop_
_entity.id
_entity.type
_entity.pdbx_description
1 polymer ?
#
loop_
_entity_poly.entity_id
_entity_poly.type
_entity_poly.pdbx_seq_one_letter_code
_entity_poly.pdbx_strand_id
1 'polypeptide(L)'
;MARDNLTHSEKYIKKTNRIILTIGITSLIIFIFGVILLIKSNRSVDDYEEPVFTDNADVLNMEEASPLTQNIEFGTIDGEIPLTATPDPVLMGQIILGTDAKNVLTLGTNGKAAIKILSVELAEPPADGFTFHNGCVNKTLSGEETCHITMNWVPVVAGNVQNNFVITWHEVNLGQENAKAAKVPVTGNAVNKEDCTLCENVITDAGVSPAEPKIIRSAVGPDGKVIGTVDEDGYVRDAAGNLIGRTNDKGMVLDKDGNVIGVAENRRAVYDEFGNLIGYVNPDGTVVDKDGNIIGRMLPDGTVVDLNGKPIGKAVETGFVYDKDGNIIGRILPDGTVVDMNGNVIGRVNENGEVVDANGNVIGYVTKPGRVAVDENGDVLGVVMPDGSVVDANGNVVGTVDENGNVIKKGTIGTAGKKVRLAYDKDGNVIGYIDEDGNVRDFNGNIIGKMLEDGTLVDLNGNVIGKAGEFVSLALDKDGKVIGYVGADGKVYDFNGNVIGYVDENGNIYDLDGNIIGSLVPLQFLPITPQGSLLGTVQNDGSIENQSKQIVGRVLSTGLVKEPNGNKIVAKMVRGGTVVGYGCKQVGYLDKDGKVKKGNDDTGYKINPEGVVTDSEGRFIGEIVKTGKVFDNNCRLLGTADNNGIVKDRSNRYVGCVNPDGSVLDEKGNLVGSVMKSGAAVDFDGMYIGKISENNLIVNDAKLPVGCVGIWGDVFNNQGAYIGHLVGDKYGFDLDGNYLNPVDDNAEVKIYGKPSARLTANNLLINAANQIVGVAIDSKSVVLDGTGKPLGILFPDGNVYNDKGVVQGKIKGDGLSFYNNQIGALSRRGEVINTQGEIIGVADYDGAVISRYGDNLGHLTAKGAYIDRKGNYQGAVLRRGAAIGYDGSYIGYATSNGKIINIDGKLSGSVTHDGKVLDMNNTVVGEVIPENIMIDIWGNYKGLLNSLGDVIDLKGDTVTAILPGGATDLNLSLLRRGAVIDYAGNLIGAVMPNGNVINSSNIVVGRVLSDGNVISIAGKLIGEVIEGDIVLDNADKVVGYVNFDGTIRGFDGSILGRTLSSGLAIDANDNIIGNIYRIGATILGNDGQYRGRLAPDGSVIDAGGANIGHIKSNGSFVDLDKKVAGYVLQEVAKNRRN
;
A
#
# COMPACT_ATOMS: atom_id res chain seq x y z
N MET A 1 -31.81 30.93 -59.63
CA MET A 1 -32.42 30.35 -58.40
C MET A 1 -31.99 28.90 -58.28
N ALA A 2 -31.14 28.60 -57.30
CA ALA A 2 -31.01 27.32 -56.62
C ALA A 2 -30.25 27.61 -55.32
N ARG A 3 -30.62 26.97 -54.21
CA ARG A 3 -29.94 27.13 -52.91
C ARG A 3 -29.01 25.93 -52.73
N ASP A 4 -27.72 26.17 -52.53
CA ASP A 4 -26.81 25.14 -52.06
C ASP A 4 -27.03 24.89 -50.56
N ASN A 5 -27.11 23.61 -50.19
CA ASN A 5 -27.25 23.18 -48.80
C ASN A 5 -25.85 23.03 -48.16
N LEU A 6 -25.53 23.93 -47.24
CA LEU A 6 -24.34 23.82 -46.37
C LEU A 6 -24.43 22.61 -45.46
N THR A 7 -23.27 22.02 -45.16
CA THR A 7 -23.16 20.77 -44.39
C THR A 7 -23.43 20.99 -42.89
N HIS A 8 -23.70 19.91 -42.15
CA HIS A 8 -24.03 19.99 -40.71
C HIS A 8 -22.89 20.59 -39.86
N SER A 9 -21.63 20.40 -40.24
CA SER A 9 -20.46 20.93 -39.52
C SER A 9 -20.40 22.47 -39.54
N GLU A 10 -20.62 23.08 -40.71
CA GLU A 10 -20.52 24.53 -40.90
C GLU A 10 -21.63 25.30 -40.15
N LYS A 11 -22.81 24.68 -39.98
CA LYS A 11 -23.88 25.21 -39.13
C LYS A 11 -23.52 25.18 -37.64
N TYR A 12 -22.73 24.20 -37.19
CA TYR A 12 -22.34 24.09 -35.79
C TYR A 12 -21.32 25.18 -35.42
N ILE A 13 -20.23 25.32 -36.20
CA ILE A 13 -19.17 26.32 -35.98
C ILE A 13 -19.73 27.74 -35.94
N LYS A 14 -20.65 28.11 -36.86
CA LYS A 14 -21.30 29.44 -36.85
C LYS A 14 -22.25 29.66 -35.68
N LYS A 15 -22.79 28.61 -35.05
CA LYS A 15 -23.63 28.72 -33.85
C LYS A 15 -22.74 28.89 -32.60
N THR A 16 -21.69 28.08 -32.47
CA THR A 16 -20.74 28.11 -31.35
C THR A 16 -20.00 29.45 -31.27
N ASN A 17 -19.46 29.97 -32.37
CA ASN A 17 -18.76 31.26 -32.37
C ASN A 17 -19.66 32.44 -31.98
N ARG A 18 -20.98 32.33 -32.22
CA ARG A 18 -21.96 33.36 -31.82
C ARG A 18 -22.30 33.28 -30.33
N ILE A 19 -22.29 32.09 -29.75
CA ILE A 19 -22.45 31.87 -28.30
C ILE A 19 -21.22 32.39 -27.55
N ILE A 20 -20.01 32.03 -27.98
CA ILE A 20 -18.75 32.50 -27.38
C ILE A 20 -18.68 34.04 -27.39
N LEU A 21 -19.00 34.68 -28.52
CA LEU A 21 -19.04 36.14 -28.61
C LEU A 21 -20.05 36.77 -27.65
N THR A 22 -21.22 36.12 -27.44
CA THR A 22 -22.24 36.63 -26.52
C THR A 22 -21.78 36.52 -25.06
N ILE A 23 -21.16 35.40 -24.68
CA ILE A 23 -20.58 35.17 -23.34
C ILE A 23 -19.41 36.12 -23.05
N GLY A 24 -18.57 36.40 -24.05
CA GLY A 24 -17.49 37.38 -23.94
C GLY A 24 -18.01 38.80 -23.68
N ILE A 25 -19.07 39.21 -24.38
CA ILE A 25 -19.68 40.54 -24.20
C ILE A 25 -20.37 40.66 -22.82
N THR A 26 -21.10 39.65 -22.35
CA THR A 26 -21.72 39.70 -21.01
C THR A 26 -20.67 39.71 -19.89
N SER A 27 -19.59 38.93 -20.03
CA SER A 27 -18.48 38.92 -19.05
C SER A 27 -17.76 40.28 -19.00
N LEU A 28 -17.54 40.92 -20.15
CA LEU A 28 -16.96 42.26 -20.21
C LEU A 28 -17.85 43.32 -19.54
N ILE A 29 -19.17 43.24 -19.71
CA ILE A 29 -20.13 44.15 -19.07
C ILE A 29 -20.11 43.97 -17.54
N ILE A 30 -20.08 42.73 -17.05
CA ILE A 30 -19.99 42.43 -15.59
C ILE A 30 -18.67 42.97 -15.02
N PHE A 31 -17.55 42.77 -15.72
CA PHE A 31 -16.24 43.30 -15.33
C PHE A 31 -16.24 44.83 -15.23
N ILE A 32 -16.79 45.51 -16.24
CA ILE A 32 -16.93 46.98 -16.23
C ILE A 32 -17.82 47.45 -15.07
N PHE A 33 -18.88 46.72 -14.73
CA PHE A 33 -19.74 47.04 -13.59
C PHE A 33 -19.00 46.89 -12.25
N GLY A 34 -18.17 45.85 -12.09
CA GLY A 34 -17.30 45.67 -10.93
C GLY A 34 -16.26 46.78 -10.78
N VAL A 35 -15.64 47.22 -11.88
CA VAL A 35 -14.71 48.37 -11.89
C VAL A 35 -15.42 49.68 -11.51
N ILE A 36 -16.65 49.89 -11.97
CA ILE A 36 -17.46 51.07 -11.60
C ILE A 36 -17.83 51.07 -10.11
N LEU A 37 -18.08 49.91 -9.51
CA LEU A 37 -18.30 49.77 -8.06
C LEU A 37 -17.02 50.06 -7.26
N LEU A 38 -15.86 49.55 -7.70
CA LEU A 38 -14.56 49.83 -7.08
C LEU A 38 -14.20 51.33 -7.10
N ILE A 39 -14.48 52.03 -8.20
CA ILE A 39 -14.23 53.49 -8.32
C ILE A 39 -15.14 54.33 -7.40
N LYS A 40 -16.24 53.76 -6.88
CA LYS A 40 -17.19 54.47 -5.98
C LYS A 40 -16.91 54.28 -4.49
N SER A 41 -16.01 53.39 -4.08
CA SER A 41 -15.71 53.18 -2.66
C SER A 41 -14.56 54.10 -2.20
N ASN A 42 -14.87 55.11 -1.40
CA ASN A 42 -13.89 56.07 -0.89
C ASN A 42 -13.79 55.98 0.64
N ARG A 43 -12.70 55.33 1.10
CA ARG A 43 -12.05 55.36 2.43
C ARG A 43 -12.88 55.54 3.72
N SER A 44 -12.56 54.70 4.70
CA SER A 44 -11.91 55.17 5.94
C SER A 44 -10.92 54.11 6.46
N VAL A 45 -10.02 54.53 7.34
CA VAL A 45 -8.92 53.76 7.95
C VAL A 45 -9.14 53.81 9.46
N ASP A 46 -8.80 52.75 10.19
CA ASP A 46 -8.35 52.86 11.59
C ASP A 46 -7.37 51.73 11.92
N ASP A 47 -6.52 51.98 12.92
CA ASP A 47 -5.24 51.30 13.15
C ASP A 47 -5.32 50.00 14.00
N TYR A 48 -4.18 49.30 14.04
CA TYR A 48 -3.96 48.01 14.69
C TYR A 48 -3.36 48.20 16.10
N GLU A 49 -3.92 47.56 17.14
CA GLU A 49 -3.26 47.39 18.44
C GLU A 49 -3.44 45.95 18.97
N GLU A 50 -2.36 45.39 19.55
CA GLU A 50 -2.32 44.06 20.16
C GLU A 50 -2.75 44.11 21.65
N PRO A 51 -3.48 43.10 22.17
CA PRO A 51 -3.73 42.98 23.60
C PRO A 51 -2.57 42.29 24.33
N VAL A 52 -2.13 42.92 25.43
CA VAL A 52 -1.07 42.44 26.33
C VAL A 52 -1.64 41.44 27.37
N PHE A 53 -0.90 40.38 27.68
CA PHE A 53 -1.22 39.46 28.78
C PHE A 53 -0.82 40.04 30.15
N THR A 54 -1.63 39.81 31.17
CA THR A 54 -1.29 40.07 32.58
C THR A 54 -1.78 38.94 33.49
N ASP A 55 -0.87 38.36 34.27
CA ASP A 55 -1.18 37.43 35.36
C ASP A 55 -1.86 38.14 36.54
N ASN A 56 -2.75 37.45 37.27
CA ASN A 56 -2.53 37.05 38.68
C ASN A 56 -3.81 36.52 39.38
N ALA A 57 -3.69 35.29 39.91
CA ALA A 57 -4.08 34.80 41.23
C ALA A 57 -5.34 35.28 42.01
N ASP A 58 -6.09 34.27 42.49
CA ASP A 58 -6.47 34.02 43.90
C ASP A 58 -7.84 34.44 44.54
N VAL A 59 -8.46 33.40 45.14
CA VAL A 59 -9.15 33.33 46.46
C VAL A 59 -10.68 33.60 46.61
N LEU A 60 -11.42 32.48 46.77
CA LEU A 60 -12.49 32.13 47.75
C LEU A 60 -13.34 33.21 48.47
N ASN A 61 -14.68 33.11 48.39
CA ASN A 61 -15.56 32.58 49.47
C ASN A 61 -17.08 32.74 49.21
N MET A 62 -17.85 31.71 49.62
CA MET A 62 -19.10 31.63 50.43
C MET A 62 -20.01 32.89 50.58
N GLU A 63 -21.36 32.82 50.71
CA GLU A 63 -22.19 31.86 51.46
C GLU A 63 -23.72 31.94 51.12
N GLU A 64 -24.46 30.84 51.39
CA GLU A 64 -25.92 30.62 51.64
C GLU A 64 -27.09 31.53 51.17
N ALA A 65 -28.15 30.90 50.62
CA ALA A 65 -29.53 30.92 51.17
C ALA A 65 -30.51 29.90 50.50
N SER A 66 -31.42 29.33 51.29
CA SER A 66 -32.57 28.46 50.92
C SER A 66 -33.64 28.56 52.04
N PRO A 67 -34.85 27.93 52.05
CA PRO A 67 -35.51 27.02 51.07
C PRO A 67 -37.06 27.22 50.89
N LEU A 68 -37.75 26.24 50.23
CA LEU A 68 -39.22 25.95 50.22
C LEU A 68 -40.12 26.98 49.47
N THR A 69 -41.20 26.68 48.73
CA THR A 69 -41.95 25.48 48.25
C THR A 69 -42.95 25.97 47.16
N GLN A 70 -43.71 25.20 46.35
CA GLN A 70 -44.03 23.75 46.25
C GLN A 70 -44.51 23.42 44.81
N ASN A 71 -44.20 22.24 44.25
CA ASN A 71 -45.15 21.28 43.62
C ASN A 71 -44.45 20.18 42.81
N ILE A 72 -45.06 18.99 42.80
CA ILE A 72 -44.50 17.74 42.25
C ILE A 72 -45.29 17.35 40.99
N GLU A 73 -44.59 17.06 39.90
CA GLU A 73 -45.04 16.13 38.86
C GLU A 73 -43.88 15.17 38.52
N PHE A 74 -44.18 13.87 38.44
CA PHE A 74 -43.18 12.83 38.20
C PHE A 74 -42.97 12.63 36.70
N GLY A 75 -41.77 12.95 36.21
CA GLY A 75 -41.22 12.45 34.95
C GLY A 75 -40.22 11.33 35.22
N THR A 76 -40.33 10.19 34.53
CA THR A 76 -39.33 9.12 34.56
C THR A 76 -38.07 9.59 33.84
N ILE A 77 -36.96 9.70 34.57
CA ILE A 77 -35.66 10.09 34.03
C ILE A 77 -34.90 8.81 33.70
N ASP A 78 -34.76 8.48 32.41
CA ASP A 78 -33.86 7.44 31.91
C ASP A 78 -32.40 7.92 32.01
N GLY A 79 -31.91 8.00 33.25
CA GLY A 79 -30.49 8.10 33.56
C GLY A 79 -29.89 6.70 33.69
N GLU A 80 -28.79 6.45 32.99
CA GLU A 80 -28.02 5.21 33.10
C GLU A 80 -27.69 4.91 34.57
N ILE A 81 -27.96 3.68 35.01
CA ILE A 81 -27.80 3.29 36.42
C ILE A 81 -26.31 3.29 36.78
N PRO A 82 -25.85 4.11 37.75
CA PRO A 82 -24.43 4.21 38.10
C PRO A 82 -23.87 3.01 38.87
N LEU A 83 -24.70 2.04 39.28
CA LEU A 83 -24.27 0.76 39.84
C LEU A 83 -23.97 -0.23 38.70
N THR A 84 -22.76 -0.77 38.67
CA THR A 84 -22.40 -1.90 37.80
C THR A 84 -22.35 -3.20 38.62
N ALA A 85 -22.68 -4.30 37.95
CA ALA A 85 -22.67 -5.65 38.51
C ALA A 85 -21.96 -6.59 37.53
N THR A 86 -21.04 -7.43 38.00
CA THR A 86 -20.29 -8.34 37.13
C THR A 86 -19.92 -9.64 37.87
N PRO A 87 -20.26 -10.82 37.32
CA PRO A 87 -21.10 -11.04 36.14
C PRO A 87 -22.59 -10.77 36.44
N ASP A 88 -23.34 -10.31 35.44
CA ASP A 88 -24.80 -10.21 35.48
C ASP A 88 -25.38 -10.79 34.16
N PRO A 89 -26.08 -11.95 34.18
CA PRO A 89 -26.42 -12.76 35.35
C PRO A 89 -25.22 -13.58 35.89
N VAL A 90 -25.29 -13.96 37.16
CA VAL A 90 -24.32 -14.89 37.77
C VAL A 90 -24.69 -16.33 37.42
N LEU A 91 -23.82 -17.00 36.67
CA LEU A 91 -23.97 -18.39 36.29
C LEU A 91 -23.15 -19.30 37.22
N MET A 92 -23.82 -20.15 38.00
CA MET A 92 -23.18 -21.18 38.81
C MET A 92 -22.83 -22.44 37.98
N GLY A 93 -23.35 -22.54 36.75
CA GLY A 93 -23.09 -23.64 35.82
C GLY A 93 -23.91 -24.92 36.11
N GLN A 94 -23.49 -26.02 35.48
CA GLN A 94 -24.04 -27.36 35.72
C GLN A 94 -23.13 -28.10 36.71
N ILE A 95 -23.70 -28.62 37.80
CA ILE A 95 -22.97 -29.09 38.98
C ILE A 95 -23.51 -30.47 39.40
N ILE A 96 -22.63 -31.37 39.86
CA ILE A 96 -23.04 -32.68 40.40
C ILE A 96 -23.53 -32.51 41.85
N LEU A 97 -24.54 -33.29 42.24
CA LEU A 97 -24.98 -33.37 43.64
C LEU A 97 -23.81 -33.67 44.59
N GLY A 98 -23.64 -32.82 45.60
CA GLY A 98 -22.58 -32.91 46.61
C GLY A 98 -21.22 -32.32 46.25
N THR A 99 -21.02 -31.74 45.06
CA THR A 99 -19.81 -30.95 44.72
C THR A 99 -20.01 -29.45 45.01
N ASP A 100 -18.94 -28.71 45.28
CA ASP A 100 -19.01 -27.27 45.51
C ASP A 100 -18.84 -26.44 44.22
N ALA A 101 -19.69 -25.43 44.07
CA ALA A 101 -19.58 -24.42 43.02
C ALA A 101 -19.50 -23.03 43.65
N LYS A 102 -18.46 -22.28 43.28
CA LYS A 102 -18.19 -20.94 43.80
C LYS A 102 -18.25 -19.92 42.67
N ASN A 103 -18.82 -18.75 42.96
CA ASN A 103 -18.81 -17.61 42.05
C ASN A 103 -18.71 -16.31 42.89
N VAL A 104 -18.31 -15.20 42.28
CA VAL A 104 -18.17 -13.90 42.93
C VAL A 104 -18.90 -12.85 42.11
N LEU A 105 -19.94 -12.27 42.71
CA LEU A 105 -20.59 -11.09 42.15
C LEU A 105 -19.86 -9.84 42.65
N THR A 106 -19.27 -9.10 41.73
CA THR A 106 -18.62 -7.81 42.01
C THR A 106 -19.58 -6.67 41.70
N LEU A 107 -19.74 -5.75 42.65
CA LEU A 107 -20.45 -4.49 42.48
C LEU A 107 -19.45 -3.35 42.35
N GLY A 108 -19.68 -2.43 41.42
CA GLY A 108 -18.85 -1.26 41.15
C GLY A 108 -19.69 -0.06 40.71
N THR A 109 -19.05 0.90 40.06
CA THR A 109 -19.73 2.02 39.40
C THR A 109 -19.20 2.27 37.98
N ASN A 110 -20.03 2.85 37.11
CA ASN A 110 -19.62 3.35 35.79
C ASN A 110 -18.87 4.70 35.85
N GLY A 111 -18.47 5.15 37.04
CA GLY A 111 -17.72 6.39 37.27
C GLY A 111 -18.56 7.67 37.24
N LYS A 112 -19.84 7.62 36.84
CA LYS A 112 -20.69 8.82 36.70
C LYS A 112 -21.19 9.39 38.04
N ALA A 113 -21.35 8.55 39.06
CA ALA A 113 -21.77 8.98 40.40
C ALA A 113 -21.30 8.00 41.49
N ALA A 114 -20.88 8.54 42.64
CA ALA A 114 -20.58 7.73 43.82
C ALA A 114 -21.89 7.18 44.44
N ILE A 115 -21.90 5.89 44.76
CA ILE A 115 -23.06 5.18 45.31
C ILE A 115 -22.73 4.56 46.67
N LYS A 116 -23.74 4.29 47.49
CA LYS A 116 -23.61 3.55 48.75
C LYS A 116 -24.57 2.37 48.78
N ILE A 117 -24.04 1.18 49.08
CA ILE A 117 -24.82 -0.05 49.18
C ILE A 117 -25.46 -0.16 50.57
N LEU A 118 -26.78 -0.28 50.62
CA LEU A 118 -27.58 -0.37 51.84
C LEU A 118 -27.83 -1.83 52.26
N SER A 119 -28.15 -2.70 51.30
CA SER A 119 -28.32 -4.15 51.52
C SER A 119 -28.04 -4.95 50.25
N VAL A 120 -27.71 -6.23 50.44
CA VAL A 120 -27.70 -7.24 49.39
C VAL A 120 -28.36 -8.48 49.98
N GLU A 121 -29.51 -8.84 49.44
CA GLU A 121 -30.36 -9.94 49.90
C GLU A 121 -30.77 -10.81 48.72
N LEU A 122 -31.17 -12.06 48.95
CA LEU A 122 -31.80 -12.87 47.90
C LEU A 122 -33.32 -12.58 47.87
N ALA A 123 -33.89 -12.51 46.66
CA ALA A 123 -35.31 -12.26 46.46
C ALA A 123 -36.20 -13.39 47.01
N GLU A 124 -35.67 -14.62 47.03
CA GLU A 124 -36.28 -15.78 47.66
C GLU A 124 -35.28 -16.45 48.63
N PRO A 125 -35.72 -17.22 49.63
CA PRO A 125 -34.82 -17.97 50.50
C PRO A 125 -33.81 -18.82 49.70
N PRO A 126 -32.55 -18.96 50.16
CA PRO A 126 -31.55 -19.73 49.45
C PRO A 126 -31.98 -21.20 49.31
N ALA A 127 -31.76 -21.77 48.12
CA ALA A 127 -31.96 -23.19 47.88
C ALA A 127 -31.03 -24.04 48.77
N ASP A 128 -31.39 -25.29 49.04
CA ASP A 128 -30.61 -26.16 49.93
C ASP A 128 -29.14 -26.27 49.46
N GLY A 129 -28.24 -26.03 50.41
CA GLY A 129 -26.79 -25.99 50.17
C GLY A 129 -26.26 -24.69 49.56
N PHE A 130 -27.09 -23.68 49.28
CA PHE A 130 -26.65 -22.37 48.81
C PHE A 130 -26.28 -21.45 49.99
N THR A 131 -25.11 -20.81 49.91
CA THR A 131 -24.58 -19.87 50.89
C THR A 131 -23.92 -18.70 50.19
N PHE A 132 -23.94 -17.51 50.81
CA PHE A 132 -23.17 -16.36 50.31
C PHE A 132 -22.59 -15.53 51.46
N HIS A 133 -21.48 -14.87 51.18
CA HIS A 133 -20.83 -13.91 52.06
C HIS A 133 -20.87 -12.52 51.42
N ASN A 134 -21.48 -11.57 52.12
CA ASN A 134 -21.73 -10.22 51.63
C ASN A 134 -20.66 -9.25 52.13
N GLY A 135 -19.71 -8.90 51.25
CA GLY A 135 -18.66 -7.91 51.52
C GLY A 135 -19.00 -6.47 51.11
N CYS A 136 -20.29 -6.16 50.88
CA CYS A 136 -20.74 -4.92 50.24
C CYS A 136 -21.54 -3.96 51.13
N VAL A 137 -22.22 -4.41 52.18
CA VAL A 137 -23.10 -3.55 53.01
C VAL A 137 -22.33 -2.35 53.59
N ASN A 138 -22.95 -1.17 53.54
CA ASN A 138 -22.43 0.11 54.00
C ASN A 138 -21.16 0.63 53.29
N LYS A 139 -20.66 -0.05 52.26
CA LYS A 139 -19.60 0.50 51.42
C LYS A 139 -20.13 1.60 50.51
N THR A 140 -19.35 2.67 50.39
CA THR A 140 -19.42 3.61 49.28
C THR A 140 -18.51 3.09 48.17
N LEU A 141 -18.96 3.22 46.92
CA LEU A 141 -18.24 2.85 45.71
C LEU A 141 -18.13 4.11 44.83
N SER A 142 -16.90 4.47 44.47
CA SER A 142 -16.59 5.60 43.59
C SER A 142 -15.36 5.29 42.72
N GLY A 143 -15.39 5.68 41.44
CA GLY A 143 -14.31 5.37 40.49
C GLY A 143 -14.05 3.86 40.37
N GLU A 144 -12.82 3.43 40.62
CA GLU A 144 -12.39 2.02 40.58
C GLU A 144 -12.76 1.20 41.83
N GLU A 145 -13.39 1.81 42.85
CA GLU A 145 -13.77 1.09 44.07
C GLU A 145 -14.87 0.06 43.81
N THR A 146 -14.60 -1.19 44.19
CA THR A 146 -15.56 -2.30 44.07
C THR A 146 -15.78 -3.04 45.40
N CYS A 147 -16.83 -3.86 45.45
CA CYS A 147 -17.05 -4.79 46.54
C CYS A 147 -17.57 -6.13 46.02
N HIS A 148 -17.31 -7.20 46.78
CA HIS A 148 -17.58 -8.57 46.33
C HIS A 148 -18.62 -9.27 47.22
N ILE A 149 -19.44 -10.09 46.58
CA ILE A 149 -20.37 -11.04 47.19
C ILE A 149 -19.92 -12.43 46.75
N THR A 150 -19.31 -13.20 47.67
CA THR A 150 -18.83 -14.55 47.37
C THR A 150 -19.96 -15.55 47.59
N MET A 151 -20.28 -16.34 46.59
CA MET A 151 -21.34 -17.35 46.60
C MET A 151 -20.73 -18.75 46.59
N ASN A 152 -21.35 -19.69 47.31
CA ASN A 152 -20.96 -21.09 47.36
C ASN A 152 -22.21 -21.97 47.43
N TRP A 153 -22.39 -22.85 46.44
CA TRP A 153 -23.52 -23.76 46.33
C TRP A 153 -23.06 -25.22 46.33
N VAL A 154 -23.67 -26.04 47.20
CA VAL A 154 -23.44 -27.49 47.29
C VAL A 154 -24.80 -28.19 47.16
N PRO A 155 -25.29 -28.46 45.94
CA PRO A 155 -26.64 -28.97 45.73
C PRO A 155 -26.85 -30.37 46.32
N VAL A 156 -27.99 -30.56 46.98
CA VAL A 156 -28.42 -31.84 47.59
C VAL A 156 -29.61 -32.49 46.88
N VAL A 157 -30.27 -31.79 45.96
CA VAL A 157 -31.38 -32.28 45.12
C VAL A 157 -31.16 -31.81 43.68
N ALA A 158 -31.44 -32.67 42.70
CA ALA A 158 -31.31 -32.34 41.28
C ALA A 158 -32.41 -31.37 40.82
N GLY A 159 -32.04 -30.39 40.00
CA GLY A 159 -32.95 -29.36 39.49
C GLY A 159 -32.26 -28.03 39.19
N ASN A 160 -33.00 -27.13 38.53
CA ASN A 160 -32.55 -25.76 38.28
C ASN A 160 -32.82 -24.87 39.50
N VAL A 161 -31.79 -24.17 39.96
CA VAL A 161 -31.94 -23.05 40.90
C VAL A 161 -31.93 -21.75 40.12
N GLN A 162 -32.95 -20.93 40.35
CA GLN A 162 -33.03 -19.55 39.88
C GLN A 162 -33.41 -18.67 41.07
N ASN A 163 -32.64 -17.63 41.33
CA ASN A 163 -32.92 -16.63 42.36
C ASN A 163 -32.38 -15.27 41.86
N ASN A 164 -32.64 -14.17 42.56
CA ASN A 164 -32.09 -12.86 42.21
C ASN A 164 -31.47 -12.24 43.45
N PHE A 165 -30.25 -11.71 43.37
CA PHE A 165 -29.80 -10.75 44.36
C PHE A 165 -30.55 -9.44 44.16
N VAL A 166 -31.11 -8.90 45.24
CA VAL A 166 -31.67 -7.56 45.34
C VAL A 166 -30.62 -6.68 46.02
N ILE A 167 -29.97 -5.82 45.24
CA ILE A 167 -28.99 -4.85 45.72
C ILE A 167 -29.72 -3.54 45.92
N THR A 168 -29.90 -3.11 47.18
CA THR A 168 -30.46 -1.78 47.48
C THR A 168 -29.32 -0.79 47.70
N TRP A 169 -29.37 0.34 47.01
CA TRP A 169 -28.30 1.35 46.99
C TRP A 169 -28.87 2.76 46.82
N HIS A 170 -28.10 3.80 47.15
CA HIS A 170 -28.45 5.18 46.82
C HIS A 170 -27.22 5.95 46.34
N GLU A 171 -27.43 7.01 45.56
CA GLU A 171 -26.38 7.95 45.20
C GLU A 171 -25.99 8.76 46.43
N VAL A 172 -24.69 8.92 46.70
CA VAL A 172 -24.19 9.59 47.93
C VAL A 172 -24.75 11.01 48.04
N ASN A 173 -24.93 11.69 46.90
CA ASN A 173 -25.41 13.06 46.80
C ASN A 173 -26.94 13.21 47.00
N LEU A 174 -27.72 12.12 46.97
CA LEU A 174 -29.19 12.15 47.05
C LEU A 174 -29.77 11.64 48.39
N GLY A 175 -28.93 11.11 49.28
CA GLY A 175 -29.36 10.59 50.58
C GLY A 175 -30.16 9.28 50.52
N GLN A 176 -30.33 8.64 51.69
CA GLN A 176 -30.94 7.30 51.80
C GLN A 176 -32.44 7.27 51.42
N GLU A 177 -33.13 8.42 51.48
CA GLU A 177 -34.53 8.59 51.05
C GLU A 177 -34.75 8.19 49.57
N ASN A 178 -33.70 8.29 48.73
CA ASN A 178 -33.72 8.01 47.29
C ASN A 178 -33.14 6.63 46.94
N ALA A 179 -33.32 5.63 47.80
CA ALA A 179 -32.83 4.28 47.58
C ALA A 179 -33.48 3.61 46.35
N LYS A 180 -32.63 3.10 45.45
CA LYS A 180 -32.95 2.32 44.26
C LYS A 180 -32.58 0.86 44.49
N ALA A 181 -33.18 -0.06 43.75
CA ALA A 181 -32.87 -1.49 43.82
C ALA A 181 -32.52 -2.06 42.44
N ALA A 182 -31.39 -2.75 42.35
CA ALA A 182 -30.99 -3.54 41.18
C ALA A 182 -31.22 -5.04 41.45
N LYS A 183 -31.51 -5.81 40.39
CA LYS A 183 -31.68 -7.26 40.46
C LYS A 183 -30.64 -7.94 39.59
N VAL A 184 -29.79 -8.76 40.19
CA VAL A 184 -28.81 -9.60 39.48
C VAL A 184 -29.29 -11.06 39.56
N PRO A 185 -29.70 -11.69 38.45
CA PRO A 185 -30.14 -13.07 38.46
C PRO A 185 -28.98 -14.03 38.76
N VAL A 186 -29.27 -15.07 39.53
CA VAL A 186 -28.37 -16.19 39.81
C VAL A 186 -29.02 -17.44 39.26
N THR A 187 -28.33 -18.16 38.38
CA THR A 187 -28.85 -19.44 37.85
C THR A 187 -27.83 -20.56 37.93
N GLY A 188 -28.29 -21.78 38.15
CA GLY A 188 -27.47 -22.99 38.19
C GLY A 188 -28.32 -24.25 38.01
N ASN A 189 -27.69 -25.35 37.56
CA ASN A 189 -28.37 -26.61 37.27
C ASN A 189 -27.67 -27.76 38.01
N ALA A 190 -28.37 -28.42 38.92
CA ALA A 190 -27.88 -29.57 39.66
C ALA A 190 -28.33 -30.88 38.99
N VAL A 191 -27.38 -31.76 38.65
CA VAL A 191 -27.67 -33.07 38.01
C VAL A 191 -27.08 -34.24 38.80
N ASN A 192 -27.65 -35.44 38.60
CA ASN A 192 -27.07 -36.67 39.16
C ASN A 192 -25.75 -36.98 38.45
N LYS A 193 -24.89 -37.75 39.13
CA LYS A 193 -23.59 -38.17 38.58
C LYS A 193 -23.75 -39.03 37.31
N GLU A 194 -24.84 -39.78 37.19
CA GLU A 194 -25.16 -40.56 35.97
C GLU A 194 -25.59 -39.68 34.77
N ASP A 195 -26.04 -38.45 35.01
CA ASP A 195 -26.59 -37.55 33.98
C ASP A 195 -25.56 -36.50 33.49
N CYS A 196 -24.36 -36.44 34.08
CA CYS A 196 -23.28 -35.57 33.58
C CYS A 196 -22.44 -36.29 32.50
N THR A 197 -22.58 -35.86 31.25
CA THR A 197 -21.79 -36.35 30.11
C THR A 197 -20.36 -35.77 30.03
N LEU A 198 -19.96 -34.90 30.98
CA LEU A 198 -18.73 -34.10 30.88
C LEU A 198 -18.11 -33.81 32.27
N CYS A 199 -17.97 -34.84 33.11
CA CYS A 199 -17.43 -34.70 34.47
C CYS A 199 -16.40 -35.79 34.82
N GLU A 200 -15.10 -35.54 34.61
CA GLU A 200 -14.03 -36.32 35.26
C GLU A 200 -13.25 -35.51 36.30
N ASN A 201 -13.40 -35.96 37.55
CA ASN A 201 -12.39 -36.07 38.60
C ASN A 201 -11.51 -34.85 38.93
N VAL A 202 -12.02 -34.06 39.88
CA VAL A 202 -11.17 -33.37 40.87
C VAL A 202 -10.32 -34.41 41.61
N ILE A 203 -8.99 -34.31 41.51
CA ILE A 203 -8.07 -34.97 42.44
C ILE A 203 -7.65 -33.95 43.49
N THR A 204 -7.79 -34.34 44.76
CA THR A 204 -7.40 -33.55 45.94
C THR A 204 -5.89 -33.61 46.17
N ASP A 205 -5.35 -32.63 46.90
CA ASP A 205 -3.92 -32.55 47.26
C ASP A 205 -3.35 -33.86 47.83
N ALA A 206 -2.61 -34.58 46.99
CA ALA A 206 -1.68 -35.64 47.38
C ALA A 206 -0.58 -35.74 46.31
N GLY A 207 0.66 -35.49 46.72
CA GLY A 207 1.77 -35.31 45.78
C GLY A 207 2.03 -36.52 44.88
N VAL A 208 1.94 -36.28 43.56
CA VAL A 208 2.51 -37.15 42.52
C VAL A 208 3.49 -36.29 41.72
N SER A 209 4.72 -36.78 41.56
CA SER A 209 5.73 -36.13 40.72
C SER A 209 5.21 -35.95 39.30
N PRO A 210 5.35 -34.78 38.66
CA PRO A 210 4.86 -34.60 37.30
C PRO A 210 5.62 -35.52 36.36
N ALA A 211 4.88 -36.33 35.59
CA ALA A 211 5.30 -36.64 34.23
C ALA A 211 5.31 -35.31 33.44
N GLU A 212 6.24 -35.15 32.50
CA GLU A 212 6.39 -33.89 31.77
C GLU A 212 5.06 -33.44 31.14
N PRO A 213 4.54 -32.24 31.44
CA PRO A 213 3.30 -31.77 30.86
C PRO A 213 3.49 -31.57 29.35
N LYS A 214 2.67 -32.26 28.55
CA LYS A 214 2.72 -32.16 27.09
C LYS A 214 2.25 -30.78 26.62
N ILE A 215 3.14 -30.06 25.95
CA ILE A 215 2.96 -28.66 25.55
C ILE A 215 2.09 -28.56 24.29
N ILE A 216 0.96 -27.84 24.35
CA ILE A 216 0.04 -27.69 23.19
C ILE A 216 0.01 -26.28 22.61
N ARG A 217 -0.14 -25.24 23.44
CA ARG A 217 -0.26 -23.85 22.96
C ARG A 217 0.56 -22.90 23.83
N SER A 218 0.92 -21.76 23.28
CA SER A 218 1.48 -20.64 24.06
C SER A 218 0.33 -19.85 24.69
N ALA A 219 0.49 -19.37 25.91
CA ALA A 219 -0.35 -18.32 26.48
C ALA A 219 0.36 -16.98 26.28
N VAL A 220 -0.31 -16.02 25.64
CA VAL A 220 0.24 -14.71 25.28
C VAL A 220 -0.46 -13.64 26.13
N GLY A 221 0.31 -12.89 26.92
CA GLY A 221 -0.21 -11.82 27.76
C GLY A 221 -0.54 -10.54 26.95
N PRO A 222 -1.29 -9.58 27.50
CA PRO A 222 -1.67 -8.34 26.83
C PRO A 222 -0.50 -7.47 26.33
N ASP A 223 0.72 -7.69 26.84
CA ASP A 223 1.95 -7.05 26.37
C ASP A 223 2.62 -7.77 25.17
N GLY A 224 1.95 -8.78 24.61
CA GLY A 224 2.41 -9.60 23.48
C GLY A 224 3.42 -10.70 23.85
N LYS A 225 3.86 -10.80 25.10
CA LYS A 225 4.83 -11.83 25.52
C LYS A 225 4.17 -13.16 25.83
N VAL A 226 4.91 -14.25 25.62
CA VAL A 226 4.50 -15.57 26.11
C VAL A 226 4.65 -15.61 27.63
N ILE A 227 3.52 -15.68 28.34
CA ILE A 227 3.44 -15.77 29.81
C ILE A 227 3.50 -17.21 30.32
N GLY A 228 3.18 -18.20 29.46
CA GLY A 228 3.19 -19.60 29.84
C GLY A 228 2.84 -20.56 28.69
N THR A 229 2.72 -21.85 29.02
CA THR A 229 2.31 -22.92 28.11
C THR A 229 1.01 -23.56 28.55
N VAL A 230 0.14 -23.87 27.59
CA VAL A 230 -1.17 -24.54 27.79
C VAL A 230 -1.05 -26.05 27.53
N ASP A 231 -1.58 -26.88 28.44
CA ASP A 231 -1.61 -28.35 28.36
C ASP A 231 -2.95 -28.93 27.82
N GLU A 232 -3.08 -30.27 27.79
CA GLU A 232 -4.24 -31.03 27.24
C GLU A 232 -5.58 -30.65 27.92
N ASP A 233 -5.54 -30.33 29.20
CA ASP A 233 -6.72 -30.01 30.02
C ASP A 233 -7.03 -28.49 30.08
N GLY A 234 -6.23 -27.71 29.34
CA GLY A 234 -6.33 -26.26 29.22
C GLY A 234 -5.63 -25.48 30.34
N TYR A 235 -4.86 -26.11 31.23
CA TYR A 235 -4.14 -25.38 32.27
C TYR A 235 -2.92 -24.67 31.71
N VAL A 236 -2.65 -23.47 32.22
CA VAL A 236 -1.55 -22.61 31.79
C VAL A 236 -0.48 -22.54 32.85
N ARG A 237 0.75 -22.87 32.47
CA ARG A 237 1.91 -22.94 33.37
C ARG A 237 3.01 -21.97 32.95
N ASP A 238 3.64 -21.30 33.90
CA ASP A 238 4.79 -20.44 33.63
C ASP A 238 6.04 -21.25 33.22
N ALA A 239 7.12 -20.55 32.87
CA ALA A 239 8.40 -21.18 32.50
C ALA A 239 9.08 -21.98 33.62
N ALA A 240 8.61 -21.87 34.88
CA ALA A 240 9.05 -22.67 36.02
C ALA A 240 8.09 -23.86 36.33
N GLY A 241 7.01 -24.01 35.57
CA GLY A 241 6.01 -25.08 35.71
C GLY A 241 4.86 -24.76 36.67
N ASN A 242 4.83 -23.58 37.28
CA ASN A 242 3.77 -23.17 38.20
C ASN A 242 2.47 -22.92 37.45
N LEU A 243 1.34 -23.36 37.99
CA LEU A 243 0.02 -23.04 37.44
C LEU A 243 -0.26 -21.55 37.60
N ILE A 244 -0.41 -20.83 36.49
CA ILE A 244 -0.75 -19.39 36.46
C ILE A 244 -2.17 -19.11 35.99
N GLY A 245 -2.82 -20.06 35.30
CA GLY A 245 -4.19 -19.89 34.84
C GLY A 245 -4.79 -21.11 34.16
N ARG A 246 -5.96 -20.93 33.55
CA ARG A 246 -6.65 -21.91 32.69
C ARG A 246 -7.29 -21.22 31.49
N THR A 247 -7.24 -21.87 30.34
CA THR A 247 -7.87 -21.39 29.11
C THR A 247 -9.35 -21.79 29.08
N ASN A 248 -10.24 -20.85 28.74
CA ASN A 248 -11.65 -21.16 28.52
C ASN A 248 -11.96 -21.63 27.08
N ASP A 249 -13.22 -21.95 26.83
CA ASP A 249 -13.81 -22.29 25.53
C ASP A 249 -13.60 -21.19 24.47
N LYS A 250 -13.56 -19.92 24.88
CA LYS A 250 -13.26 -18.79 23.99
C LYS A 250 -11.77 -18.58 23.71
N GLY A 251 -10.87 -19.38 24.29
CA GLY A 251 -9.41 -19.25 24.11
C GLY A 251 -8.76 -18.16 24.98
N MET A 252 -9.50 -17.55 25.90
CA MET A 252 -8.97 -16.60 26.88
C MET A 252 -8.28 -17.35 28.02
N VAL A 253 -7.13 -16.87 28.47
CA VAL A 253 -6.41 -17.40 29.64
C VAL A 253 -6.83 -16.62 30.87
N LEU A 254 -7.45 -17.31 31.82
CA LEU A 254 -7.90 -16.73 33.08
C LEU A 254 -7.00 -17.17 34.23
N ASP A 255 -6.69 -16.27 35.16
CA ASP A 255 -5.99 -16.62 36.39
C ASP A 255 -6.89 -17.39 37.39
N LYS A 256 -6.36 -17.68 38.57
CA LYS A 256 -7.08 -18.36 39.65
C LYS A 256 -8.28 -17.58 40.23
N ASP A 257 -8.35 -16.27 40.00
CA ASP A 257 -9.40 -15.38 40.50
C ASP A 257 -10.43 -15.05 39.40
N GLY A 258 -10.20 -15.50 38.17
CA GLY A 258 -11.08 -15.31 37.00
C GLY A 258 -10.72 -14.10 36.14
N ASN A 259 -9.58 -13.44 36.36
CA ASN A 259 -9.15 -12.31 35.52
C ASN A 259 -8.54 -12.83 34.22
N VAL A 260 -8.85 -12.20 33.09
CA VAL A 260 -8.13 -12.45 31.83
C VAL A 260 -6.69 -11.95 31.96
N ILE A 261 -5.73 -12.86 31.92
CA ILE A 261 -4.29 -12.57 31.94
C ILE A 261 -3.62 -12.78 30.58
N GLY A 262 -4.36 -13.27 29.57
CA GLY A 262 -3.84 -13.45 28.22
C GLY A 262 -4.81 -14.19 27.29
N VAL A 263 -4.30 -14.56 26.11
CA VAL A 263 -4.99 -15.34 25.07
C VAL A 263 -4.14 -16.53 24.68
N ALA A 264 -4.76 -17.69 24.47
CA ALA A 264 -4.07 -18.87 23.96
C ALA A 264 -3.79 -18.74 22.45
N GLU A 265 -2.52 -18.83 22.06
CA GLU A 265 -2.09 -18.82 20.66
C GLU A 265 -2.60 -20.06 19.91
N ASN A 266 -3.11 -19.86 18.70
CA ASN A 266 -3.46 -20.96 17.80
C ASN A 266 -2.21 -21.64 17.23
N ARG A 267 -1.96 -22.92 17.59
CA ARG A 267 -0.98 -23.75 16.88
C ARG A 267 -1.49 -24.11 15.48
N ARG A 268 -0.57 -24.32 14.54
CA ARG A 268 -0.93 -24.87 13.22
C ARG A 268 -1.14 -26.38 13.33
N ALA A 269 -2.33 -26.85 12.99
CA ALA A 269 -2.65 -28.27 12.86
C ALA A 269 -2.23 -28.76 11.47
N VAL A 270 -1.75 -29.99 11.39
CA VAL A 270 -1.35 -30.63 10.14
C VAL A 270 -2.37 -31.69 9.78
N TYR A 271 -3.00 -31.53 8.63
CA TYR A 271 -3.95 -32.49 8.08
C TYR A 271 -3.35 -33.25 6.90
N ASP A 272 -3.64 -34.54 6.77
CA ASP A 272 -3.30 -35.33 5.59
C ASP A 272 -4.18 -34.96 4.37
N GLU A 273 -3.93 -35.61 3.22
CA GLU A 273 -4.71 -35.42 1.98
C GLU A 273 -6.20 -35.81 2.12
N PHE A 274 -6.56 -36.53 3.19
CA PHE A 274 -7.91 -37.00 3.49
C PHE A 274 -8.61 -36.16 4.59
N GLY A 275 -7.94 -35.13 5.12
CA GLY A 275 -8.48 -34.26 6.16
C GLY A 275 -8.35 -34.81 7.59
N ASN A 276 -7.53 -35.83 7.84
CA ASN A 276 -7.24 -36.34 9.19
C ASN A 276 -6.12 -35.52 9.84
N LEU A 277 -6.28 -35.16 11.12
CA LEU A 277 -5.22 -34.54 11.92
C LEU A 277 -4.09 -35.55 12.15
N ILE A 278 -2.88 -35.26 11.66
CA ILE A 278 -1.69 -36.09 11.82
C ILE A 278 -0.63 -35.49 12.76
N GLY A 279 -0.71 -34.19 13.08
CA GLY A 279 0.24 -33.54 13.97
C GLY A 279 0.03 -32.04 14.12
N TYR A 280 0.99 -31.38 14.78
CA TYR A 280 1.03 -29.93 14.99
C TYR A 280 2.40 -29.37 14.62
N VAL A 281 2.42 -28.12 14.14
CA VAL A 281 3.65 -27.40 13.84
C VAL A 281 4.14 -26.62 15.06
N ASN A 282 5.43 -26.77 15.38
CA ASN A 282 6.13 -25.96 16.38
C ASN A 282 6.55 -24.60 15.78
N PRO A 283 6.84 -23.57 16.61
CA PRO A 283 7.32 -22.27 16.13
C PRO A 283 8.59 -22.35 15.28
N ASP A 284 9.45 -23.34 15.54
CA ASP A 284 10.66 -23.59 14.75
C ASP A 284 10.38 -24.24 13.37
N GLY A 285 9.13 -24.57 13.05
CA GLY A 285 8.71 -25.23 11.81
C GLY A 285 8.89 -26.76 11.77
N THR A 286 9.25 -27.42 12.87
CA THR A 286 9.14 -28.89 12.97
C THR A 286 7.68 -29.30 13.14
N VAL A 287 7.32 -30.51 12.70
CA VAL A 287 5.99 -31.09 12.90
C VAL A 287 6.09 -32.29 13.80
N VAL A 288 5.33 -32.26 14.89
CA VAL A 288 5.22 -33.35 15.85
C VAL A 288 3.87 -34.04 15.75
N ASP A 289 3.84 -35.35 15.94
CA ASP A 289 2.59 -36.10 16.12
C ASP A 289 1.93 -35.81 17.48
N LYS A 290 0.77 -36.41 17.73
CA LYS A 290 0.05 -36.33 19.01
C LYS A 290 0.82 -36.87 20.23
N ASP A 291 1.89 -37.64 20.00
CA ASP A 291 2.73 -38.23 21.04
C ASP A 291 4.03 -37.43 21.25
N GLY A 292 4.25 -36.36 20.46
CA GLY A 292 5.40 -35.45 20.55
C GLY A 292 6.58 -35.83 19.65
N ASN A 293 6.49 -36.89 18.84
CA ASN A 293 7.59 -37.31 17.97
C ASN A 293 7.64 -36.43 16.72
N ILE A 294 8.84 -36.02 16.30
CA ILE A 294 9.01 -35.27 15.04
C ILE A 294 8.75 -36.21 13.86
N ILE A 295 7.60 -36.01 13.21
CA ILE A 295 7.18 -36.76 12.01
C ILE A 295 7.55 -36.05 10.69
N GLY A 296 7.89 -34.76 10.76
CA GLY A 296 8.23 -33.98 9.57
C GLY A 296 8.62 -32.53 9.85
N ARG A 297 8.58 -31.71 8.82
CA ARG A 297 8.74 -30.25 8.88
C ARG A 297 7.70 -29.55 8.02
N MET A 298 7.22 -28.40 8.50
CA MET A 298 6.38 -27.51 7.72
C MET A 298 7.29 -26.67 6.82
N LEU A 299 7.00 -26.69 5.53
CA LEU A 299 7.52 -25.75 4.56
C LEU A 299 6.75 -24.42 4.68
N PRO A 300 7.42 -23.25 4.56
CA PRO A 300 6.79 -21.91 4.55
C PRO A 300 5.52 -21.71 3.69
N ASP A 301 5.24 -22.59 2.73
CA ASP A 301 4.04 -22.56 1.89
C ASP A 301 2.83 -23.28 2.53
N GLY A 302 3.02 -23.87 3.71
CA GLY A 302 2.05 -24.68 4.43
C GLY A 302 2.15 -26.18 4.17
N THR A 303 2.91 -26.63 3.16
CA THR A 303 3.08 -28.07 2.89
C THR A 303 3.91 -28.72 4.00
N VAL A 304 3.50 -29.88 4.51
CA VAL A 304 4.28 -30.65 5.48
C VAL A 304 4.91 -31.85 4.79
N VAL A 305 6.23 -31.96 4.93
CA VAL A 305 7.03 -33.07 4.40
C VAL A 305 7.60 -33.91 5.54
N ASP A 306 7.73 -35.22 5.30
CA ASP A 306 8.43 -36.13 6.21
C ASP A 306 9.94 -35.83 6.29
N LEU A 307 10.65 -36.56 7.13
CA LEU A 307 12.10 -36.44 7.31
C LEU A 307 12.90 -36.76 6.02
N ASN A 308 12.29 -37.40 5.02
CA ASN A 308 12.89 -37.69 3.72
C ASN A 308 12.53 -36.65 2.64
N GLY A 309 11.67 -35.66 2.95
CA GLY A 309 11.21 -34.62 2.04
C GLY A 309 9.97 -34.98 1.21
N LYS A 310 9.28 -36.10 1.52
CA LYS A 310 8.02 -36.47 0.86
C LYS A 310 6.83 -35.73 1.52
N PRO A 311 5.90 -35.11 0.76
CA PRO A 311 4.67 -34.56 1.32
C PRO A 311 3.86 -35.62 2.09
N ILE A 312 3.41 -35.26 3.30
CA ILE A 312 2.57 -36.07 4.17
C ILE A 312 1.30 -35.34 4.65
N GLY A 313 1.25 -34.01 4.50
CA GLY A 313 0.06 -33.23 4.84
C GLY A 313 0.21 -31.75 4.53
N LYS A 314 -0.74 -30.95 5.00
CA LYS A 314 -0.74 -29.48 4.92
C LYS A 314 -1.04 -28.90 6.30
N ALA A 315 -0.16 -28.01 6.75
CA ALA A 315 -0.36 -27.20 7.93
C ALA A 315 -1.39 -26.11 7.63
N VAL A 316 -2.39 -26.00 8.51
CA VAL A 316 -3.34 -24.89 8.55
C VAL A 316 -3.28 -24.24 9.92
N GLU A 317 -3.47 -22.93 9.98
CA GLU A 317 -3.83 -22.27 11.23
C GLU A 317 -5.16 -22.88 11.72
N THR A 318 -5.24 -23.30 12.99
CA THR A 318 -6.49 -23.81 13.56
C THR A 318 -7.46 -22.66 13.79
N GLY A 319 -8.06 -22.17 12.71
CA GLY A 319 -9.21 -21.28 12.80
C GLY A 319 -10.39 -22.07 13.32
N PHE A 320 -10.65 -21.94 14.62
CA PHE A 320 -12.00 -22.10 15.13
C PHE A 320 -12.86 -20.99 14.54
N VAL A 321 -14.07 -21.36 14.14
CA VAL A 321 -15.05 -20.43 13.62
C VAL A 321 -15.96 -20.08 14.77
N TYR A 322 -16.01 -18.80 15.09
CA TYR A 322 -16.85 -18.27 16.15
C TYR A 322 -18.09 -17.63 15.54
N ASP A 323 -19.26 -17.83 16.16
CA ASP A 323 -20.45 -17.06 15.83
C ASP A 323 -20.36 -15.61 16.33
N LYS A 324 -21.37 -14.80 16.00
CA LYS A 324 -21.48 -13.40 16.45
C LYS A 324 -21.49 -13.20 17.98
N ASP A 325 -21.73 -14.27 18.76
CA ASP A 325 -21.79 -14.25 20.23
C ASP A 325 -20.50 -14.86 20.86
N GLY A 326 -19.54 -15.24 20.01
CA GLY A 326 -18.23 -15.78 20.39
C GLY A 326 -18.25 -17.26 20.78
N ASN A 327 -19.24 -18.04 20.35
CA ASN A 327 -19.27 -19.49 20.55
C ASN A 327 -18.58 -20.19 19.38
N ILE A 328 -17.80 -21.25 19.65
CA ILE A 328 -17.21 -22.05 18.57
C ILE A 328 -18.30 -22.87 17.88
N ILE A 329 -18.54 -22.59 16.59
CA ILE A 329 -19.48 -23.33 15.73
C ILE A 329 -18.80 -24.31 14.77
N GLY A 330 -17.51 -24.15 14.50
CA GLY A 330 -16.79 -25.06 13.59
C GLY A 330 -15.27 -24.87 13.53
N ARG A 331 -14.65 -25.54 12.56
CA ARG A 331 -13.21 -25.47 12.22
C ARG A 331 -13.00 -25.41 10.71
N ILE A 332 -11.93 -24.75 10.29
CA ILE A 332 -11.58 -24.57 8.87
C ILE A 332 -10.71 -25.73 8.36
N LEU A 333 -11.00 -26.21 7.16
CA LEU A 333 -10.22 -27.21 6.43
C LEU A 333 -9.23 -26.55 5.44
N PRO A 334 -8.19 -27.27 4.97
CA PRO A 334 -7.12 -26.71 4.13
C PRO A 334 -7.53 -26.21 2.73
N ASP A 335 -8.82 -26.38 2.37
CA ASP A 335 -9.48 -25.96 1.13
C ASP A 335 -10.45 -24.76 1.33
N GLY A 336 -10.58 -24.24 2.56
CA GLY A 336 -11.46 -23.12 2.91
C GLY A 336 -12.88 -23.55 3.36
N THR A 337 -13.18 -24.84 3.37
CA THR A 337 -14.45 -25.37 3.86
C THR A 337 -14.50 -25.31 5.39
N VAL A 338 -15.66 -25.03 5.98
CA VAL A 338 -15.87 -25.05 7.43
C VAL A 338 -16.75 -26.22 7.82
N VAL A 339 -16.29 -27.02 8.78
CA VAL A 339 -17.02 -28.15 9.35
C VAL A 339 -17.34 -27.93 10.82
N ASP A 340 -18.48 -28.45 11.29
CA ASP A 340 -18.83 -28.52 12.72
C ASP A 340 -17.91 -29.50 13.48
N MET A 341 -18.10 -29.59 14.80
CA MET A 341 -17.33 -30.52 15.65
C MET A 341 -17.61 -32.00 15.38
N ASN A 342 -18.68 -32.33 14.65
CA ASN A 342 -19.03 -33.68 14.21
C ASN A 342 -18.48 -34.00 12.80
N GLY A 343 -17.88 -33.02 12.11
CA GLY A 343 -17.34 -33.15 10.75
C GLY A 343 -18.31 -32.81 9.62
N ASN A 344 -19.50 -32.28 9.89
CA ASN A 344 -20.45 -31.86 8.85
C ASN A 344 -20.06 -30.49 8.29
N VAL A 345 -20.11 -30.31 6.97
CA VAL A 345 -19.90 -28.99 6.35
C VAL A 345 -21.04 -28.04 6.72
N ILE A 346 -20.70 -26.91 7.36
CA ILE A 346 -21.64 -25.86 7.77
C ILE A 346 -21.46 -24.56 6.98
N GLY A 347 -20.31 -24.35 6.35
CA GLY A 347 -20.03 -23.14 5.59
C GLY A 347 -18.71 -23.17 4.85
N ARG A 348 -18.29 -22.01 4.36
CA ARG A 348 -16.96 -21.75 3.78
C ARG A 348 -16.49 -20.36 4.22
N VAL A 349 -15.18 -20.17 4.33
CA VAL A 349 -14.62 -18.82 4.50
C VAL A 349 -14.81 -18.06 3.17
N ASN A 350 -15.37 -16.85 3.23
CA ASN A 350 -15.45 -15.94 2.09
C ASN A 350 -14.17 -15.09 2.00
N GLU A 351 -14.13 -14.15 1.05
CA GLU A 351 -13.00 -13.23 0.90
C GLU A 351 -12.87 -12.37 2.17
N ASN A 352 -13.98 -11.79 2.66
CA ASN A 352 -14.28 -11.19 3.99
C ASN A 352 -13.51 -11.66 5.27
N GLY A 353 -12.94 -12.87 5.28
CA GLY A 353 -12.57 -13.59 6.51
C GLY A 353 -13.79 -14.07 7.32
N GLU A 354 -14.99 -13.86 6.78
CA GLU A 354 -16.25 -14.28 7.36
C GLU A 354 -16.55 -15.72 6.92
N VAL A 355 -17.21 -16.49 7.77
CA VAL A 355 -17.72 -17.80 7.40
C VAL A 355 -19.16 -17.65 6.95
N VAL A 356 -19.42 -18.03 5.71
CA VAL A 356 -20.76 -17.98 5.11
C VAL A 356 -21.36 -19.37 4.94
N ASP A 357 -22.67 -19.48 5.15
CA ASP A 357 -23.44 -20.69 4.87
C ASP A 357 -23.55 -20.98 3.35
N ALA A 358 -24.28 -22.04 2.99
CA ALA A 358 -24.52 -22.39 1.59
C ALA A 358 -25.29 -21.31 0.80
N ASN A 359 -26.02 -20.41 1.47
CA ASN A 359 -26.83 -19.35 0.90
C ASN A 359 -26.09 -18.00 0.81
N GLY A 360 -24.93 -17.88 1.47
CA GLY A 360 -24.14 -16.64 1.55
C GLY A 360 -24.39 -15.79 2.79
N ASN A 361 -25.14 -16.29 3.79
CA ASN A 361 -25.33 -15.60 5.06
C ASN A 361 -24.07 -15.76 5.92
N VAL A 362 -23.58 -14.67 6.52
CA VAL A 362 -22.50 -14.75 7.52
C VAL A 362 -23.01 -15.47 8.77
N ILE A 363 -22.36 -16.58 9.11
CA ILE A 363 -22.63 -17.41 10.29
C ILE A 363 -21.50 -17.33 11.33
N GLY A 364 -20.33 -16.81 10.97
CA GLY A 364 -19.23 -16.62 11.91
C GLY A 364 -18.03 -15.90 11.29
N TYR A 365 -16.91 -15.86 12.01
CA TYR A 365 -15.66 -15.23 11.57
C TYR A 365 -14.43 -16.08 11.88
N VAL A 366 -13.35 -15.83 11.13
CA VAL A 366 -12.05 -16.50 11.25
C VAL A 366 -11.02 -15.55 11.85
N THR A 367 -10.54 -15.86 13.05
CA THR A 367 -9.57 -15.01 13.75
C THR A 367 -8.27 -15.73 14.05
N LYS A 368 -7.23 -14.95 14.35
CA LYS A 368 -5.88 -15.42 14.69
C LYS A 368 -5.55 -15.04 16.15
N PRO A 369 -6.33 -15.49 17.15
CA PRO A 369 -6.16 -15.10 18.55
C PRO A 369 -4.74 -15.39 19.06
N GLY A 370 -4.26 -14.49 19.93
CA GLY A 370 -2.91 -14.55 20.52
C GLY A 370 -1.79 -14.01 19.63
N ARG A 371 -2.06 -13.62 18.37
CA ARG A 371 -1.08 -12.91 17.53
C ARG A 371 -0.92 -11.46 17.99
N VAL A 372 0.28 -10.90 17.82
CA VAL A 372 0.56 -9.50 18.17
C VAL A 372 0.48 -8.61 16.93
N ALA A 373 -0.10 -7.42 17.12
CA ALA A 373 -0.07 -6.32 16.18
C ALA A 373 1.04 -5.33 16.52
N VAL A 374 1.74 -4.82 15.50
CA VAL A 374 2.76 -3.78 15.63
C VAL A 374 2.47 -2.58 14.71
N ASP A 375 2.89 -1.40 15.13
CA ASP A 375 2.74 -0.14 14.39
C ASP A 375 3.81 0.07 13.29
N GLU A 376 3.83 1.26 12.68
CA GLU A 376 4.87 1.69 11.72
C GLU A 376 6.30 1.73 12.32
N ASN A 377 6.44 1.78 13.65
CA ASN A 377 7.70 1.83 14.39
C ASN A 377 8.19 0.45 14.89
N GLY A 378 7.32 -0.56 14.90
CA GLY A 378 7.58 -1.88 15.49
C GLY A 378 7.28 -1.95 16.99
N ASP A 379 6.48 -0.99 17.48
CA ASP A 379 5.94 -0.99 18.84
C ASP A 379 4.63 -1.79 18.88
N VAL A 380 4.40 -2.50 19.97
CA VAL A 380 3.22 -3.38 20.13
C VAL A 380 1.96 -2.53 20.32
N LEU A 381 1.01 -2.67 19.40
CA LEU A 381 -0.33 -2.08 19.51
C LEU A 381 -1.23 -2.87 20.45
N GLY A 382 -1.10 -4.19 20.44
CA GLY A 382 -1.93 -5.08 21.25
C GLY A 382 -1.96 -6.51 20.73
N VAL A 383 -2.74 -7.35 21.41
CA VAL A 383 -2.96 -8.76 21.06
C VAL A 383 -4.30 -8.92 20.36
N VAL A 384 -4.33 -9.77 19.34
CA VAL A 384 -5.56 -10.15 18.63
C VAL A 384 -6.42 -11.03 19.53
N MET A 385 -7.64 -10.58 19.76
CA MET A 385 -8.68 -11.29 20.48
C MET A 385 -9.41 -12.31 19.57
N PRO A 386 -10.16 -13.26 20.14
CA PRO A 386 -10.94 -14.23 19.37
C PRO A 386 -12.00 -13.63 18.45
N ASP A 387 -12.42 -12.38 18.64
CA ASP A 387 -13.36 -11.63 17.79
C ASP A 387 -12.69 -10.78 16.69
N GLY A 388 -11.35 -10.80 16.61
CA GLY A 388 -10.59 -10.03 15.64
C GLY A 388 -10.31 -8.58 16.05
N SER A 389 -10.80 -8.15 17.23
CA SER A 389 -10.34 -6.91 17.85
C SER A 389 -8.87 -7.04 18.28
N VAL A 390 -8.16 -5.91 18.30
CA VAL A 390 -6.80 -5.80 18.83
C VAL A 390 -6.90 -5.04 20.14
N VAL A 391 -6.45 -5.66 21.23
CA VAL A 391 -6.57 -5.12 22.59
C VAL A 391 -5.19 -4.78 23.16
N ASP A 392 -5.04 -3.56 23.67
CA ASP A 392 -3.81 -3.07 24.29
C ASP A 392 -3.53 -3.71 25.67
N ALA A 393 -2.37 -3.40 26.25
CA ALA A 393 -1.98 -3.90 27.56
C ALA A 393 -2.89 -3.44 28.73
N ASN A 394 -3.79 -2.47 28.51
CA ASN A 394 -4.74 -1.95 29.48
C ASN A 394 -6.17 -2.52 29.30
N GLY A 395 -6.41 -3.31 28.25
CA GLY A 395 -7.73 -3.86 27.93
C GLY A 395 -8.56 -3.03 26.94
N ASN A 396 -8.00 -1.97 26.34
CA ASN A 396 -8.72 -1.15 25.36
C ASN A 396 -8.62 -1.75 23.94
N VAL A 397 -9.73 -1.75 23.20
CA VAL A 397 -9.71 -2.06 21.76
C VAL A 397 -9.06 -0.90 21.00
N VAL A 398 -7.92 -1.15 20.35
CA VAL A 398 -7.19 -0.15 19.55
C VAL A 398 -7.53 -0.19 18.06
N GLY A 399 -8.04 -1.33 17.57
CA GLY A 399 -8.45 -1.52 16.17
C GLY A 399 -8.99 -2.94 15.93
N THR A 400 -9.24 -3.28 14.67
CA THR A 400 -9.67 -4.62 14.21
C THR A 400 -8.79 -5.11 13.07
N VAL A 401 -8.53 -6.41 13.00
CA VAL A 401 -7.67 -6.99 11.96
C VAL A 401 -8.47 -7.28 10.67
N ASP A 402 -7.91 -6.94 9.50
CA ASP A 402 -8.43 -7.37 8.18
C ASP A 402 -7.87 -8.74 7.74
N GLU A 403 -8.31 -9.26 6.59
CA GLU A 403 -7.84 -10.57 6.09
C GLU A 403 -6.33 -10.59 5.80
N ASN A 404 -5.80 -9.46 5.32
CA ASN A 404 -4.40 -9.25 4.97
C ASN A 404 -3.51 -9.22 6.23
N GLY A 405 -4.10 -9.02 7.41
CA GLY A 405 -3.41 -8.87 8.67
C GLY A 405 -3.05 -7.41 9.00
N ASN A 406 -3.62 -6.44 8.31
CA ASN A 406 -3.54 -5.03 8.71
C ASN A 406 -4.45 -4.79 9.93
N VAL A 407 -4.06 -3.88 10.81
CA VAL A 407 -4.91 -3.40 11.90
C VAL A 407 -5.53 -2.08 11.48
N ILE A 408 -6.85 -2.12 11.28
CA ILE A 408 -7.66 -0.98 10.87
C ILE A 408 -8.29 -0.35 12.11
N LYS A 409 -8.15 0.97 12.23
CA LYS A 409 -8.89 1.79 13.19
C LYS A 409 -9.82 2.72 12.43
N LYS A 410 -11.12 2.45 12.51
CA LYS A 410 -12.16 3.34 11.96
C LYS A 410 -12.08 4.70 12.65
N GLY A 411 -11.93 5.76 11.88
CA GLY A 411 -11.83 7.11 12.42
C GLY A 411 -13.20 7.66 12.76
N THR A 412 -13.38 8.24 13.94
CA THR A 412 -14.58 9.03 14.26
C THR A 412 -14.50 10.34 13.49
N ILE A 413 -15.27 10.45 12.41
CA ILE A 413 -15.34 11.64 11.54
C ILE A 413 -16.38 12.66 12.02
N GLY A 414 -17.27 12.27 12.94
CA GLY A 414 -18.32 13.15 13.42
C GLY A 414 -19.24 12.54 14.48
N THR A 415 -20.34 13.22 14.74
CA THR A 415 -21.43 12.79 15.63
C THR A 415 -22.81 13.12 15.02
N ALA A 416 -23.82 12.36 15.41
CA ALA A 416 -25.21 12.62 15.07
C ALA A 416 -25.76 13.78 15.92
N GLY A 417 -25.95 14.92 15.28
CA GLY A 417 -26.53 16.13 15.86
C GLY A 417 -28.06 16.12 15.91
N LYS A 418 -28.63 17.32 16.00
CA LYS A 418 -30.09 17.53 16.09
C LYS A 418 -30.86 16.84 14.96
N LYS A 419 -32.07 16.36 15.28
CA LYS A 419 -33.06 15.95 14.28
C LYS A 419 -33.66 17.18 13.61
N VAL A 420 -33.62 17.20 12.28
CA VAL A 420 -34.16 18.25 11.41
C VAL A 420 -34.97 17.61 10.29
N ARG A 421 -35.73 18.40 9.55
CA ARG A 421 -36.49 17.92 8.39
C ARG A 421 -35.71 18.24 7.11
N LEU A 422 -35.53 17.29 6.20
CA LEU A 422 -34.81 17.55 4.94
C LEU A 422 -35.58 18.51 4.03
N ALA A 423 -34.84 19.27 3.22
CA ALA A 423 -35.39 20.10 2.15
C ALA A 423 -35.03 19.48 0.79
N TYR A 424 -36.04 19.11 0.00
CA TYR A 424 -35.86 18.59 -1.35
C TYR A 424 -36.18 19.65 -2.39
N ASP A 425 -35.43 19.69 -3.50
CA ASP A 425 -35.80 20.48 -4.68
C ASP A 425 -37.00 19.87 -5.46
N LYS A 426 -37.20 20.35 -6.69
CA LYS A 426 -38.27 19.92 -7.59
C LYS A 426 -38.02 18.55 -8.22
N ASP A 427 -36.75 18.16 -8.33
CA ASP A 427 -36.28 16.95 -8.99
C ASP A 427 -36.06 15.79 -7.99
N GLY A 428 -36.04 16.10 -6.69
CA GLY A 428 -35.93 15.15 -5.58
C GLY A 428 -34.56 15.11 -4.90
N ASN A 429 -33.66 16.05 -5.21
CA ASN A 429 -32.35 16.14 -4.56
C ASN A 429 -32.44 16.90 -3.24
N VAL A 430 -31.62 16.55 -2.26
CA VAL A 430 -31.53 17.31 -1.01
C VAL A 430 -30.82 18.64 -1.29
N ILE A 431 -31.42 19.76 -0.93
CA ILE A 431 -30.87 21.12 -1.08
C ILE A 431 -30.59 21.82 0.25
N GLY A 432 -30.90 21.15 1.37
CA GLY A 432 -30.74 21.72 2.70
C GLY A 432 -31.53 20.98 3.77
N TYR A 433 -31.72 21.66 4.89
CA TYR A 433 -32.58 21.22 5.98
C TYR A 433 -33.46 22.38 6.49
N ILE A 434 -34.51 22.04 7.21
CA ILE A 434 -35.48 22.97 7.77
C ILE A 434 -35.23 23.06 9.28
N ASP A 435 -34.98 24.27 9.78
CA ASP A 435 -34.76 24.53 11.21
C ASP A 435 -36.07 24.60 12.02
N GLU A 436 -35.94 24.70 13.35
CA GLU A 436 -37.07 24.71 14.30
C GLU A 436 -38.03 25.90 14.07
N ASP A 437 -37.54 27.00 13.48
CA ASP A 437 -38.32 28.19 13.11
C ASP A 437 -38.99 28.08 11.71
N GLY A 438 -38.79 26.95 11.02
CA GLY A 438 -39.31 26.65 9.69
C GLY A 438 -38.53 27.29 8.54
N ASN A 439 -37.33 27.80 8.77
CA ASN A 439 -36.47 28.34 7.71
C ASN A 439 -35.74 27.20 6.99
N VAL A 440 -35.62 27.30 5.66
CA VAL A 440 -34.82 26.39 4.85
C VAL A 440 -33.40 26.91 4.84
N ARG A 441 -32.45 26.11 5.33
CA ARG A 441 -31.02 26.41 5.33
C ARG A 441 -30.27 25.54 4.33
N ASP A 442 -29.32 26.15 3.63
CA ASP A 442 -28.32 25.41 2.86
C ASP A 442 -27.33 24.69 3.79
N PHE A 443 -26.47 23.87 3.19
CA PHE A 443 -25.47 23.08 3.91
C PHE A 443 -24.32 23.93 4.51
N ASN A 444 -24.22 25.22 4.18
CA ASN A 444 -23.33 26.17 4.83
C ASN A 444 -24.01 26.93 5.98
N GLY A 445 -25.29 26.66 6.25
CA GLY A 445 -26.10 27.28 7.32
C GLY A 445 -26.82 28.56 6.91
N ASN A 446 -26.70 29.02 5.65
CA ASN A 446 -27.39 30.21 5.15
C ASN A 446 -28.87 29.94 4.95
N ILE A 447 -29.74 30.90 5.31
CA ILE A 447 -31.17 30.79 5.02
C ILE A 447 -31.39 31.05 3.53
N ILE A 448 -31.89 30.04 2.81
CA ILE A 448 -32.21 30.10 1.38
C ILE A 448 -33.73 30.19 1.11
N GLY A 449 -34.56 29.97 2.13
CA GLY A 449 -36.01 29.99 2.00
C GLY A 449 -36.77 29.75 3.29
N LYS A 450 -38.09 29.50 3.17
CA LYS A 450 -38.98 29.15 4.29
C LYS A 450 -39.97 28.05 3.87
N MET A 451 -40.34 27.19 4.82
CA MET A 451 -41.42 26.21 4.68
C MET A 451 -42.78 26.86 4.95
N LEU A 452 -43.76 26.58 4.08
CA LEU A 452 -45.17 26.92 4.26
C LEU A 452 -45.90 25.80 5.03
N GLU A 453 -47.09 26.09 5.58
CA GLU A 453 -47.86 25.12 6.39
C GLU A 453 -48.24 23.83 5.63
N ASP A 454 -48.32 23.88 4.30
CA ASP A 454 -48.59 22.72 3.44
C ASP A 454 -47.33 21.87 3.12
N GLY A 455 -46.15 22.27 3.62
CA GLY A 455 -44.87 21.61 3.37
C GLY A 455 -44.16 22.06 2.09
N THR A 456 -44.70 23.04 1.35
CA THR A 456 -44.01 23.66 0.20
C THR A 456 -42.86 24.54 0.68
N LEU A 457 -41.72 24.50 0.00
CA LEU A 457 -40.57 25.35 0.30
C LEU A 457 -40.50 26.49 -0.72
N VAL A 458 -40.40 27.73 -0.22
CA VAL A 458 -40.26 28.94 -1.04
C VAL A 458 -38.94 29.67 -0.76
N ASP A 459 -38.35 30.33 -1.75
CA ASP A 459 -37.19 31.20 -1.55
C ASP A 459 -37.56 32.49 -0.80
N LEU A 460 -36.55 33.31 -0.49
CA LEU A 460 -36.73 34.62 0.15
C LEU A 460 -37.59 35.62 -0.66
N ASN A 461 -37.89 35.34 -1.93
CA ASN A 461 -38.76 36.15 -2.80
C ASN A 461 -40.17 35.54 -2.96
N GLY A 462 -40.45 34.38 -2.35
CA GLY A 462 -41.72 33.67 -2.43
C GLY A 462 -41.87 32.69 -3.60
N ASN A 463 -40.81 32.39 -4.37
CA ASN A 463 -40.85 31.41 -5.45
C ASN A 463 -40.71 29.99 -4.89
N VAL A 464 -41.49 29.03 -5.39
CA VAL A 464 -41.35 27.61 -4.97
C VAL A 464 -39.98 27.06 -5.37
N ILE A 465 -39.18 26.68 -4.39
CA ILE A 465 -37.88 26.03 -4.57
C ILE A 465 -37.98 24.52 -4.43
N GLY A 466 -38.89 24.00 -3.61
CA GLY A 466 -38.89 22.59 -3.22
C GLY A 466 -40.05 22.13 -2.34
N LYS A 467 -39.87 21.00 -1.65
CA LYS A 467 -40.81 20.40 -0.69
C LYS A 467 -40.09 19.86 0.55
N ALA A 468 -40.78 19.84 1.69
CA ALA A 468 -40.27 19.31 2.94
C ALA A 468 -40.27 17.77 2.98
N GLY A 469 -39.17 17.18 3.43
CA GLY A 469 -38.88 15.75 3.45
C GLY A 469 -39.24 15.02 4.75
N GLU A 470 -38.59 13.89 4.98
CA GLU A 470 -38.53 13.18 6.26
C GLU A 470 -37.68 13.90 7.32
N PHE A 471 -37.76 13.41 8.56
CA PHE A 471 -36.90 13.82 9.66
C PHE A 471 -35.68 12.91 9.76
N VAL A 472 -34.49 13.51 9.85
CA VAL A 472 -33.20 12.84 9.95
C VAL A 472 -32.34 13.54 11.01
N SER A 473 -31.38 12.84 11.61
CA SER A 473 -30.34 13.51 12.41
C SER A 473 -29.30 14.12 11.46
N LEU A 474 -28.83 15.34 11.73
CA LEU A 474 -27.68 15.89 11.02
C LEU A 474 -26.41 15.13 11.40
N ALA A 475 -25.47 14.98 10.47
CA ALA A 475 -24.10 14.57 10.77
C ALA A 475 -23.24 15.81 10.95
N LEU A 476 -22.54 15.92 12.08
CA LEU A 476 -21.66 17.02 12.44
C LEU A 476 -20.22 16.54 12.53
N ASP A 477 -19.25 17.27 11.97
CA ASP A 477 -17.83 16.98 12.19
C ASP A 477 -17.36 17.34 13.61
N LYS A 478 -16.09 17.06 13.90
CA LYS A 478 -15.43 17.38 15.17
C LYS A 478 -15.46 18.87 15.57
N ASP A 479 -15.67 19.78 14.61
CA ASP A 479 -15.73 21.23 14.84
C ASP A 479 -17.19 21.73 14.89
N GLY A 480 -18.17 20.82 14.85
CA GLY A 480 -19.61 21.08 14.93
C GLY A 480 -20.26 21.52 13.61
N LYS A 481 -19.55 21.45 12.48
CA LYS A 481 -20.07 21.81 11.17
C LYS A 481 -20.85 20.64 10.57
N VAL A 482 -21.97 20.93 9.90
CA VAL A 482 -22.76 19.91 9.20
C VAL A 482 -21.94 19.34 8.02
N ILE A 483 -21.81 18.01 7.97
CA ILE A 483 -21.14 17.25 6.91
C ILE A 483 -22.07 16.28 6.18
N GLY A 484 -23.29 16.08 6.66
CA GLY A 484 -24.25 15.17 6.06
C GLY A 484 -25.53 14.99 6.89
N TYR A 485 -26.21 13.87 6.67
CA TYR A 485 -27.35 13.43 7.48
C TYR A 485 -27.35 11.90 7.68
N VAL A 486 -27.98 11.46 8.76
CA VAL A 486 -28.10 10.05 9.15
C VAL A 486 -29.41 9.48 8.59
N GLY A 487 -29.30 8.45 7.76
CA GLY A 487 -30.43 7.69 7.21
C GLY A 487 -31.03 6.72 8.23
N ALA A 488 -32.24 6.22 7.93
CA ALA A 488 -32.96 5.28 8.80
C ALA A 488 -32.31 3.89 8.91
N ASP A 489 -31.31 3.59 8.09
CA ASP A 489 -30.51 2.37 8.08
C ASP A 489 -29.14 2.52 8.77
N GLY A 490 -28.94 3.63 9.50
CA GLY A 490 -27.69 3.94 10.22
C GLY A 490 -26.54 4.42 9.33
N LYS A 491 -26.74 4.53 8.01
CA LYS A 491 -25.74 5.13 7.11
C LYS A 491 -25.76 6.64 7.22
N VAL A 492 -24.57 7.23 7.08
CA VAL A 492 -24.41 8.69 7.01
C VAL A 492 -24.15 9.09 5.56
N TYR A 493 -24.97 10.00 5.06
CA TYR A 493 -24.96 10.47 3.68
C TYR A 493 -24.40 11.89 3.60
N ASP A 494 -23.50 12.13 2.64
CA ASP A 494 -23.10 13.49 2.26
C ASP A 494 -24.20 14.22 1.51
N PHE A 495 -23.95 15.49 1.18
CA PHE A 495 -24.90 16.34 0.47
C PHE A 495 -25.09 15.99 -1.02
N ASN A 496 -24.31 15.05 -1.56
CA ASN A 496 -24.48 14.50 -2.91
C ASN A 496 -25.24 13.16 -2.89
N GLY A 497 -25.56 12.62 -1.70
CA GLY A 497 -26.19 11.31 -1.52
C GLY A 497 -25.20 10.13 -1.48
N ASN A 498 -23.89 10.38 -1.41
CA ASN A 498 -22.90 9.34 -1.17
C ASN A 498 -22.91 8.93 0.30
N VAL A 499 -22.69 7.65 0.59
CA VAL A 499 -22.41 7.23 1.97
C VAL A 499 -20.99 7.67 2.33
N ILE A 500 -20.81 8.29 3.49
CA ILE A 500 -19.51 8.74 4.03
C ILE A 500 -19.16 8.10 5.38
N GLY A 501 -20.09 7.38 5.99
CA GLY A 501 -19.85 6.68 7.25
C GLY A 501 -21.05 5.92 7.78
N TYR A 502 -20.89 5.37 8.98
CA TYR A 502 -21.96 4.73 9.75
C TYR A 502 -22.04 5.35 11.13
N VAL A 503 -23.27 5.52 11.64
CA VAL A 503 -23.49 5.91 13.04
C VAL A 503 -23.55 4.68 13.94
N ASP A 504 -22.93 4.75 15.13
CA ASP A 504 -23.15 3.76 16.20
C ASP A 504 -24.38 4.11 17.07
N GLU A 505 -24.69 3.21 18.01
CA GLU A 505 -25.80 3.39 18.97
C GLU A 505 -25.59 4.59 19.91
N ASN A 506 -24.34 5.06 20.07
CA ASN A 506 -23.98 6.22 20.88
C ASN A 506 -24.04 7.55 20.08
N GLY A 507 -24.32 7.49 18.77
CA GLY A 507 -24.34 8.65 17.89
C GLY A 507 -22.97 9.05 17.33
N ASN A 508 -21.90 8.29 17.52
CA ASN A 508 -20.61 8.55 16.86
C ASN A 508 -20.68 8.12 15.40
N ILE A 509 -20.07 8.92 14.51
CA ILE A 509 -20.00 8.62 13.08
C ILE A 509 -18.59 8.19 12.73
N TYR A 510 -18.46 6.96 12.24
CA TYR A 510 -17.18 6.39 11.79
C TYR A 510 -17.05 6.46 10.27
N ASP A 511 -15.83 6.66 9.79
CA ASP A 511 -15.51 6.54 8.35
C ASP A 511 -15.80 5.15 7.76
N LEU A 512 -15.87 5.11 6.43
CA LEU A 512 -16.02 3.87 5.68
C LEU A 512 -14.71 3.09 5.54
N ASP A 513 -13.59 3.80 5.39
CA ASP A 513 -12.35 3.22 4.89
C ASP A 513 -11.38 2.76 5.99
N GLY A 514 -11.40 3.39 7.17
CA GLY A 514 -10.55 3.04 8.30
C GLY A 514 -9.04 3.25 8.07
N ASN A 515 -8.35 3.80 9.08
CA ASN A 515 -6.91 4.01 8.97
C ASN A 515 -6.16 2.73 9.35
N ILE A 516 -5.28 2.25 8.47
CA ILE A 516 -4.30 1.23 8.85
C ILE A 516 -3.34 1.86 9.87
N ILE A 517 -3.35 1.35 11.10
CA ILE A 517 -2.49 1.81 12.20
C ILE A 517 -1.33 0.85 12.48
N GLY A 518 -1.35 -0.35 11.91
CA GLY A 518 -0.32 -1.37 12.08
C GLY A 518 -0.61 -2.65 11.31
N SER A 519 0.15 -3.72 11.56
CA SER A 519 -0.12 -5.05 11.00
C SER A 519 0.34 -6.17 11.94
N LEU A 520 -0.12 -7.40 11.68
CA LEU A 520 0.24 -8.59 12.44
C LEU A 520 1.67 -9.05 12.13
N VAL A 521 2.44 -9.34 13.17
CA VAL A 521 3.81 -9.87 13.05
C VAL A 521 3.83 -11.15 12.19
N PRO A 522 4.50 -11.18 11.03
CA PRO A 522 4.45 -12.32 10.10
C PRO A 522 5.50 -13.39 10.45
N LEU A 523 5.18 -14.24 11.44
CA LEU A 523 6.09 -15.23 12.03
C LEU A 523 6.71 -16.23 11.05
N GLN A 524 6.03 -16.54 9.94
CA GLN A 524 6.54 -17.43 8.89
C GLN A 524 7.48 -16.77 7.86
N PHE A 525 7.76 -15.47 7.99
CA PHE A 525 8.66 -14.75 7.08
C PHE A 525 10.10 -14.75 7.65
N LEU A 526 11.07 -14.69 6.76
CA LEU A 526 12.48 -14.78 7.06
C LEU A 526 13.10 -13.37 7.04
N PRO A 527 13.67 -12.85 8.14
CA PRO A 527 14.34 -11.56 8.13
C PRO A 527 15.68 -11.68 7.38
N ILE A 528 15.68 -11.32 6.09
CA ILE A 528 16.87 -11.39 5.22
C ILE A 528 17.59 -10.04 5.22
N THR A 529 18.87 -10.08 5.55
CA THR A 529 19.81 -8.94 5.56
C THR A 529 20.29 -8.58 4.15
N PRO A 530 20.81 -7.36 3.88
CA PRO A 530 21.36 -6.98 2.57
C PRO A 530 22.46 -7.92 2.02
N GLN A 531 23.17 -8.62 2.90
CA GLN A 531 24.19 -9.62 2.61
C GLN A 531 23.61 -10.95 2.07
N GLY A 532 22.28 -11.13 2.18
CA GLY A 532 21.56 -12.36 1.87
C GLY A 532 21.55 -13.42 2.99
N SER A 533 21.96 -13.04 4.20
CA SER A 533 21.90 -13.91 5.39
C SER A 533 20.60 -13.73 6.18
N LEU A 534 20.11 -14.81 6.77
CA LEU A 534 19.04 -14.80 7.78
C LEU A 534 19.54 -14.12 9.07
N LEU A 535 18.82 -13.09 9.53
CA LEU A 535 19.18 -12.34 10.74
C LEU A 535 18.91 -13.12 12.04
N GLY A 536 17.82 -13.89 12.06
CA GLY A 536 17.34 -14.61 13.24
C GLY A 536 15.94 -15.19 13.04
N THR A 537 15.32 -15.62 14.14
CA THR A 537 13.94 -16.12 14.19
C THR A 537 13.01 -15.09 14.81
N VAL A 538 11.88 -14.83 14.14
CA VAL A 538 10.85 -13.87 14.57
C VAL A 538 10.06 -14.45 15.74
N GLN A 539 9.91 -13.68 16.82
CA GLN A 539 9.08 -14.01 17.97
C GLN A 539 7.69 -13.38 17.84
N ASN A 540 6.73 -13.86 18.63
CA ASN A 540 5.33 -13.38 18.56
C ASN A 540 5.22 -11.87 18.79
N ASP A 541 6.05 -11.29 19.66
CA ASP A 541 6.09 -9.85 19.99
C ASP A 541 6.77 -8.96 18.91
N GLY A 542 7.12 -9.52 17.76
CA GLY A 542 7.81 -8.80 16.68
C GLY A 542 9.31 -8.63 16.87
N SER A 543 9.89 -9.09 17.99
CA SER A 543 11.34 -9.16 18.15
C SER A 543 11.95 -10.27 17.29
N ILE A 544 13.23 -10.13 16.92
CA ILE A 544 13.98 -11.15 16.18
C ILE A 544 15.14 -11.60 17.05
N GLU A 545 15.18 -12.89 17.37
CA GLU A 545 16.24 -13.52 18.16
C GLU A 545 17.27 -14.20 17.27
N ASN A 546 18.56 -14.01 17.57
CA ASN A 546 19.63 -14.82 16.99
C ASN A 546 19.74 -16.20 17.70
N GLN A 547 20.64 -17.06 17.22
CA GLN A 547 20.89 -18.39 17.81
C GLN A 547 21.33 -18.36 19.29
N SER A 548 21.76 -17.21 19.81
CA SER A 548 22.12 -16.99 21.21
C SER A 548 21.00 -16.36 22.05
N LYS A 549 19.76 -16.31 21.53
CA LYS A 549 18.58 -15.65 22.13
C LYS A 549 18.78 -14.17 22.44
N GLN A 550 19.58 -13.49 21.63
CA GLN A 550 19.73 -12.03 21.72
C GLN A 550 18.78 -11.39 20.71
N ILE A 551 18.03 -10.38 21.15
CA ILE A 551 17.21 -9.55 20.26
C ILE A 551 18.16 -8.75 19.35
N VAL A 552 18.13 -9.04 18.05
CA VAL A 552 18.95 -8.42 17.00
C VAL A 552 18.14 -7.52 16.06
N GLY A 553 16.82 -7.50 16.19
CA GLY A 553 15.96 -6.54 15.50
C GLY A 553 14.50 -6.58 15.96
N ARG A 554 13.70 -5.66 15.41
CA ARG A 554 12.23 -5.59 15.55
C ARG A 554 11.59 -5.44 14.17
N VAL A 555 10.51 -6.18 13.93
CA VAL A 555 9.71 -6.10 12.70
C VAL A 555 8.79 -4.88 12.76
N LEU A 556 8.71 -4.13 11.65
CA LEU A 556 7.77 -3.02 11.46
C LEU A 556 6.52 -3.51 10.72
N SER A 557 5.42 -2.76 10.79
CA SER A 557 4.20 -3.06 10.01
C SER A 557 4.43 -3.17 8.50
N THR A 558 5.45 -2.47 7.98
CA THR A 558 5.89 -2.48 6.57
C THR A 558 6.67 -3.73 6.15
N GLY A 559 6.90 -4.69 7.06
CA GLY A 559 7.74 -5.86 6.82
C GLY A 559 9.25 -5.54 6.72
N LEU A 560 9.67 -4.32 7.05
CA LEU A 560 11.07 -4.00 7.28
C LEU A 560 11.48 -4.38 8.71
N VAL A 561 12.79 -4.47 8.96
CA VAL A 561 13.33 -4.79 10.29
C VAL A 561 14.29 -3.69 10.72
N LYS A 562 14.04 -3.07 11.88
CA LYS A 562 14.97 -2.13 12.53
C LYS A 562 15.85 -2.82 13.56
N GLU A 563 17.01 -2.23 13.85
CA GLU A 563 17.82 -2.57 15.03
C GLU A 563 17.01 -2.39 16.33
N PRO A 564 17.37 -3.07 17.44
CA PRO A 564 16.67 -2.94 18.73
C PRO A 564 16.67 -1.52 19.32
N ASN A 565 17.54 -0.64 18.82
CA ASN A 565 17.66 0.77 19.19
C ASN A 565 16.84 1.73 18.30
N GLY A 566 16.14 1.21 17.28
CA GLY A 566 15.33 1.99 16.33
C GLY A 566 16.08 2.76 15.23
N ASN A 567 17.42 2.84 15.27
CA ASN A 567 18.19 3.80 14.47
C ASN A 567 18.40 3.42 13.00
N LYS A 568 18.34 2.12 12.66
CA LYS A 568 18.70 1.63 11.32
C LYS A 568 17.84 0.44 10.89
N ILE A 569 17.43 0.41 9.62
CA ILE A 569 16.85 -0.76 8.96
C ILE A 569 17.98 -1.74 8.59
N VAL A 570 17.84 -3.02 8.97
CA VAL A 570 18.90 -4.05 8.87
C VAL A 570 18.49 -5.32 8.14
N ALA A 571 17.19 -5.56 7.97
CA ALA A 571 16.65 -6.68 7.21
C ALA A 571 15.28 -6.33 6.61
N LYS A 572 14.81 -7.18 5.70
CA LYS A 572 13.42 -7.19 5.21
C LYS A 572 12.85 -8.60 5.38
N MET A 573 11.56 -8.67 5.67
CA MET A 573 10.82 -9.90 5.87
C MET A 573 10.50 -10.53 4.50
N VAL A 574 11.13 -11.67 4.21
CA VAL A 574 11.00 -12.39 2.94
C VAL A 574 10.18 -13.67 3.17
N ARG A 575 9.13 -13.88 2.37
CA ARG A 575 8.31 -15.10 2.43
C ARG A 575 9.11 -16.31 1.90
N GLY A 576 9.26 -17.37 2.68
CA GLY A 576 9.79 -18.64 2.18
C GLY A 576 8.85 -19.28 1.14
N GLY A 577 9.38 -20.02 0.17
CA GLY A 577 8.56 -20.58 -0.91
C GLY A 577 9.35 -21.08 -2.12
N THR A 578 8.62 -21.57 -3.13
CA THR A 578 9.21 -22.03 -4.40
C THR A 578 9.90 -20.88 -5.12
N VAL A 579 11.12 -21.11 -5.58
CA VAL A 579 11.88 -20.18 -6.42
C VAL A 579 11.70 -20.58 -7.88
N VAL A 580 11.23 -19.65 -8.69
CA VAL A 580 11.05 -19.80 -10.14
C VAL A 580 11.97 -18.86 -10.90
N GLY A 581 12.45 -19.30 -12.05
CA GLY A 581 13.06 -18.47 -13.09
C GLY A 581 12.14 -18.37 -14.29
N TYR A 582 12.43 -17.42 -15.18
CA TYR A 582 11.71 -17.25 -16.44
C TYR A 582 11.61 -18.54 -17.27
N GLY A 583 10.52 -18.70 -18.01
CA GLY A 583 10.28 -19.85 -18.88
C GLY A 583 9.83 -21.11 -18.15
N CYS A 584 8.97 -20.97 -17.13
CA CYS A 584 8.48 -22.07 -16.29
C CYS A 584 9.57 -22.85 -15.53
N LYS A 585 10.74 -22.25 -15.28
CA LYS A 585 11.89 -22.97 -14.71
C LYS A 585 11.82 -23.00 -13.19
N GLN A 586 11.52 -24.17 -12.61
CA GLN A 586 11.65 -24.36 -11.16
C GLN A 586 13.13 -24.42 -10.75
N VAL A 587 13.58 -23.46 -9.94
CA VAL A 587 14.98 -23.33 -9.49
C VAL A 587 15.21 -24.18 -8.24
N GLY A 588 14.33 -24.03 -7.25
CA GLY A 588 14.45 -24.63 -5.93
C GLY A 588 13.36 -24.12 -4.99
N TYR A 589 13.63 -24.15 -3.70
CA TYR A 589 12.71 -23.74 -2.63
C TYR A 589 13.49 -23.03 -1.52
N LEU A 590 13.05 -21.84 -1.09
CA LEU A 590 13.64 -21.12 0.04
C LEU A 590 13.12 -21.71 1.36
N ASP A 591 13.97 -22.48 2.03
CA ASP A 591 13.67 -23.16 3.30
C ASP A 591 13.87 -22.20 4.50
N LYS A 592 13.33 -22.57 5.66
CA LYS A 592 13.27 -21.75 6.89
C LYS A 592 14.64 -21.36 7.47
N ASP A 593 15.71 -22.00 7.05
CA ASP A 593 17.09 -21.66 7.40
C ASP A 593 17.72 -20.57 6.49
N GLY A 594 16.90 -19.97 5.61
CA GLY A 594 17.33 -18.91 4.69
C GLY A 594 18.06 -19.43 3.45
N LYS A 595 18.07 -20.75 3.21
CA LYS A 595 18.79 -21.38 2.09
C LYS A 595 17.85 -21.82 0.97
N VAL A 596 18.30 -21.64 -0.26
CA VAL A 596 17.60 -22.16 -1.44
C VAL A 596 18.04 -23.61 -1.68
N LYS A 597 17.08 -24.55 -1.58
CA LYS A 597 17.33 -25.99 -1.68
C LYS A 597 16.64 -26.59 -2.90
N LYS A 598 17.16 -27.72 -3.39
CA LYS A 598 16.48 -28.55 -4.39
C LYS A 598 16.37 -29.98 -3.86
N GLY A 599 15.17 -30.36 -3.42
CA GLY A 599 15.02 -31.49 -2.50
C GLY A 599 15.62 -31.14 -1.14
N ASN A 600 16.58 -31.93 -0.66
CA ASN A 600 17.32 -31.64 0.56
C ASN A 600 18.69 -30.98 0.32
N ASP A 601 19.15 -30.89 -0.92
CA ASP A 601 20.46 -30.34 -1.25
C ASP A 601 20.46 -28.82 -1.28
N ASP A 602 21.41 -28.20 -0.58
CA ASP A 602 21.69 -26.76 -0.65
C ASP A 602 22.26 -26.42 -2.03
N THR A 603 21.61 -25.50 -2.74
CA THR A 603 22.02 -25.09 -4.08
C THR A 603 23.24 -24.16 -4.06
N GLY A 604 23.58 -23.57 -2.92
CA GLY A 604 24.59 -22.52 -2.79
C GLY A 604 24.16 -21.16 -3.36
N TYR A 605 22.92 -21.02 -3.86
CA TYR A 605 22.37 -19.74 -4.28
C TYR A 605 22.04 -18.84 -3.07
N LYS A 606 22.22 -17.53 -3.22
CA LYS A 606 21.89 -16.52 -2.21
C LYS A 606 20.53 -15.91 -2.50
N ILE A 607 19.72 -15.71 -1.46
CA ILE A 607 18.51 -14.89 -1.49
C ILE A 607 18.85 -13.46 -1.05
N ASN A 608 18.27 -12.42 -1.65
CA ASN A 608 18.39 -11.03 -1.19
C ASN A 608 17.10 -10.56 -0.45
N PRO A 609 17.11 -9.39 0.22
CA PRO A 609 15.94 -8.86 0.93
C PRO A 609 14.68 -8.64 0.06
N GLU A 610 14.84 -8.57 -1.26
CA GLU A 610 13.77 -8.37 -2.23
C GLU A 610 13.20 -9.69 -2.78
N GLY A 611 13.61 -10.82 -2.21
CA GLY A 611 13.15 -12.14 -2.61
C GLY A 611 13.80 -12.68 -3.89
N VAL A 612 14.87 -12.04 -4.35
CA VAL A 612 15.61 -12.42 -5.56
C VAL A 612 16.74 -13.38 -5.24
N VAL A 613 16.87 -14.43 -6.04
CA VAL A 613 17.88 -15.48 -5.90
C VAL A 613 18.97 -15.31 -6.95
N THR A 614 20.22 -15.28 -6.49
CA THR A 614 21.42 -15.12 -7.31
C THR A 614 22.43 -16.24 -7.11
N ASP A 615 23.29 -16.45 -8.10
CA ASP A 615 24.45 -17.33 -7.96
C ASP A 615 25.63 -16.69 -7.21
N SER A 616 26.76 -17.40 -7.13
CA SER A 616 27.99 -16.93 -6.50
C SER A 616 28.69 -15.78 -7.22
N GLU A 617 28.30 -15.46 -8.46
CA GLU A 617 28.77 -14.31 -9.23
C GLU A 617 27.79 -13.12 -9.12
N GLY A 618 26.67 -13.28 -8.41
CA GLY A 618 25.63 -12.26 -8.25
C GLY A 618 24.66 -12.17 -9.42
N ARG A 619 24.68 -13.11 -10.38
CA ARG A 619 23.76 -13.13 -11.52
C ARG A 619 22.38 -13.62 -11.09
N PHE A 620 21.33 -13.08 -11.70
CA PHE A 620 19.97 -13.59 -11.52
C PHE A 620 19.82 -15.09 -11.82
N ILE A 621 19.11 -15.81 -10.95
CA ILE A 621 18.72 -17.22 -11.13
C ILE A 621 17.20 -17.41 -11.05
N GLY A 622 16.52 -16.65 -10.18
CA GLY A 622 15.06 -16.71 -10.01
C GLY A 622 14.54 -15.79 -8.90
N GLU A 623 13.24 -15.78 -8.67
CA GLU A 623 12.59 -15.11 -7.53
C GLU A 623 11.62 -16.08 -6.83
N ILE A 624 11.23 -15.76 -5.59
CA ILE A 624 10.10 -16.42 -4.93
C ILE A 624 8.83 -16.21 -5.76
N VAL A 625 8.11 -17.29 -6.01
CA VAL A 625 6.96 -17.29 -6.92
C VAL A 625 5.78 -16.48 -6.38
N LYS A 626 5.13 -15.73 -7.28
CA LYS A 626 3.88 -15.02 -6.98
C LYS A 626 2.69 -15.98 -7.06
N THR A 627 1.79 -15.90 -6.09
CA THR A 627 0.63 -16.80 -5.91
C THR A 627 -0.66 -15.99 -5.88
N GLY A 628 -1.79 -16.55 -6.33
CA GLY A 628 -3.10 -15.87 -6.25
C GLY A 628 -3.93 -15.90 -7.54
N LYS A 629 -5.00 -15.10 -7.60
CA LYS A 629 -5.88 -14.96 -8.78
C LYS A 629 -5.06 -14.51 -10.01
N VAL A 630 -5.34 -15.07 -11.19
CA VAL A 630 -4.65 -14.74 -12.46
C VAL A 630 -5.64 -14.17 -13.47
N PHE A 631 -5.31 -13.05 -14.08
CA PHE A 631 -6.17 -12.31 -15.01
C PHE A 631 -5.51 -12.09 -16.39
N ASP A 632 -6.31 -12.00 -17.45
CA ASP A 632 -5.87 -11.48 -18.75
C ASP A 632 -6.02 -9.95 -18.86
N ASN A 633 -5.54 -9.36 -19.97
CA ASN A 633 -5.61 -7.91 -20.23
C ASN A 633 -7.05 -7.33 -20.32
N ASN A 634 -8.09 -8.16 -20.28
CA ASN A 634 -9.50 -7.72 -20.22
C ASN A 634 -10.10 -7.93 -18.82
N CYS A 635 -9.27 -8.14 -17.80
CA CYS A 635 -9.66 -8.43 -16.42
C CYS A 635 -10.56 -9.66 -16.26
N ARG A 636 -10.43 -10.63 -17.19
CA ARG A 636 -11.09 -11.92 -17.06
C ARG A 636 -10.20 -12.87 -16.25
N LEU A 637 -10.75 -13.39 -15.16
CA LEU A 637 -10.11 -14.42 -14.34
C LEU A 637 -9.85 -15.68 -15.19
N LEU A 638 -8.59 -16.09 -15.28
CA LEU A 638 -8.15 -17.30 -15.97
C LEU A 638 -8.07 -18.51 -15.03
N GLY A 639 -7.69 -18.27 -13.77
CA GLY A 639 -7.43 -19.30 -12.78
C GLY A 639 -6.73 -18.76 -11.54
N THR A 640 -6.15 -19.67 -10.75
CA THR A 640 -5.37 -19.34 -9.55
C THR A 640 -3.99 -20.00 -9.64
N ALA A 641 -2.94 -19.23 -9.34
CA ALA A 641 -1.57 -19.71 -9.21
C ALA A 641 -1.33 -20.33 -7.83
N ASP A 642 -0.91 -21.59 -7.80
CA ASP A 642 -0.53 -22.31 -6.58
C ASP A 642 0.92 -22.02 -6.13
N ASN A 643 1.32 -22.57 -4.97
CA ASN A 643 2.64 -22.38 -4.36
C ASN A 643 3.83 -22.91 -5.20
N ASN A 644 3.58 -23.65 -6.29
CA ASN A 644 4.60 -24.09 -7.24
C ASN A 644 4.67 -23.18 -8.48
N GLY A 645 3.84 -22.13 -8.54
CA GLY A 645 3.68 -21.29 -9.73
C GLY A 645 2.83 -21.92 -10.82
N ILE A 646 2.05 -22.96 -10.52
CA ILE A 646 1.18 -23.60 -11.52
C ILE A 646 -0.20 -22.94 -11.46
N VAL A 647 -0.66 -22.44 -12.59
CA VAL A 647 -1.97 -21.79 -12.74
C VAL A 647 -3.00 -22.82 -13.21
N LYS A 648 -4.09 -22.95 -12.46
CA LYS A 648 -5.20 -23.86 -12.79
C LYS A 648 -6.53 -23.13 -12.80
N ASP A 649 -7.42 -23.52 -13.71
CA ASP A 649 -8.77 -22.94 -13.80
C ASP A 649 -9.72 -23.52 -12.73
N ARG A 650 -10.96 -23.02 -12.68
CA ARG A 650 -12.01 -23.50 -11.76
C ARG A 650 -12.39 -24.98 -11.95
N SER A 651 -11.96 -25.62 -13.04
CA SER A 651 -12.13 -27.05 -13.32
C SER A 651 -10.84 -27.85 -13.06
N ASN A 652 -9.87 -27.26 -12.34
CA ASN A 652 -8.56 -27.82 -12.02
C ASN A 652 -7.71 -28.18 -13.26
N ARG A 653 -7.97 -27.57 -14.42
CA ARG A 653 -7.20 -27.78 -15.65
C ARG A 653 -6.01 -26.82 -15.69
N TYR A 654 -4.88 -27.28 -16.21
CA TYR A 654 -3.69 -26.44 -16.40
C TYR A 654 -3.99 -25.26 -17.34
N VAL A 655 -3.58 -24.07 -16.93
CA VAL A 655 -3.66 -22.82 -17.72
C VAL A 655 -2.27 -22.35 -18.12
N GLY A 656 -1.31 -22.42 -17.20
CA GLY A 656 0.03 -21.90 -17.40
C GLY A 656 0.93 -21.98 -16.17
N CYS A 657 2.12 -21.41 -16.30
CA CYS A 657 3.12 -21.27 -15.24
C CYS A 657 3.37 -19.78 -14.93
N VAL A 658 3.80 -19.46 -13.71
CA VAL A 658 4.15 -18.09 -13.27
C VAL A 658 5.65 -17.84 -13.46
N ASN A 659 6.00 -16.74 -14.14
CA ASN A 659 7.35 -16.16 -14.20
C ASN A 659 7.64 -15.27 -12.97
N PRO A 660 8.92 -14.93 -12.69
CA PRO A 660 9.32 -14.03 -11.59
C PRO A 660 8.52 -12.73 -11.49
N ASP A 661 8.35 -12.01 -12.60
CA ASP A 661 7.58 -10.76 -12.65
C ASP A 661 6.07 -10.92 -12.36
N GLY A 662 5.55 -12.15 -12.34
CA GLY A 662 4.14 -12.49 -12.17
C GLY A 662 3.38 -12.72 -13.48
N SER A 663 4.05 -12.59 -14.64
CA SER A 663 3.48 -12.95 -15.94
C SER A 663 3.24 -14.46 -16.04
N VAL A 664 2.22 -14.87 -16.80
CA VAL A 664 1.80 -16.27 -16.91
C VAL A 664 1.93 -16.77 -18.34
N LEU A 665 2.67 -17.87 -18.53
CA LEU A 665 2.90 -18.51 -19.83
C LEU A 665 2.09 -19.81 -19.98
N ASP A 666 1.47 -20.01 -21.16
CA ASP A 666 0.86 -21.29 -21.53
C ASP A 666 1.91 -22.36 -21.89
N GLU A 667 1.47 -23.59 -22.18
CA GLU A 667 2.33 -24.72 -22.59
C GLU A 667 3.18 -24.45 -23.85
N LYS A 668 2.85 -23.42 -24.64
CA LYS A 668 3.57 -23.02 -25.87
C LYS A 668 4.51 -21.83 -25.61
N GLY A 669 4.55 -21.30 -24.40
CA GLY A 669 5.30 -20.08 -24.06
C GLY A 669 4.63 -18.79 -24.53
N ASN A 670 3.32 -18.79 -24.77
CA ASN A 670 2.56 -17.55 -25.01
C ASN A 670 2.20 -16.91 -23.67
N LEU A 671 2.34 -15.59 -23.61
CA LEU A 671 1.85 -14.78 -22.50
C LEU A 671 0.31 -14.74 -22.49
N VAL A 672 -0.31 -15.33 -21.48
CA VAL A 672 -1.78 -15.42 -21.37
C VAL A 672 -2.39 -14.51 -20.32
N GLY A 673 -1.64 -14.15 -19.28
CA GLY A 673 -2.13 -13.32 -18.18
C GLY A 673 -1.04 -12.93 -17.19
N SER A 674 -1.44 -12.43 -16.02
CA SER A 674 -0.57 -12.23 -14.85
C SER A 674 -1.28 -12.57 -13.56
N VAL A 675 -0.52 -12.95 -12.53
CA VAL A 675 -0.97 -12.93 -11.14
C VAL A 675 -1.42 -11.50 -10.80
N MET A 676 -2.56 -11.38 -10.10
CA MET A 676 -3.12 -10.11 -9.64
C MET A 676 -2.08 -9.32 -8.84
N LYS A 677 -2.00 -8.02 -9.10
CA LYS A 677 -1.09 -7.10 -8.40
C LYS A 677 -1.85 -6.42 -7.24
N SER A 678 -1.12 -5.71 -6.40
CA SER A 678 -1.63 -4.87 -5.30
C SER A 678 -1.23 -3.40 -5.51
N GLY A 679 -1.86 -2.50 -4.75
CA GLY A 679 -1.48 -1.09 -4.63
C GLY A 679 -2.28 -0.09 -5.49
N ALA A 680 -1.79 1.15 -5.46
CA ALA A 680 -2.38 2.31 -6.11
C ALA A 680 -2.16 2.35 -7.63
N ALA A 681 -3.12 2.95 -8.35
CA ALA A 681 -2.95 3.42 -9.71
C ALA A 681 -2.90 4.94 -9.79
N VAL A 682 -2.05 5.45 -10.69
CA VAL A 682 -1.94 6.88 -11.03
C VAL A 682 -2.16 7.10 -12.52
N ASP A 683 -2.65 8.28 -12.89
CA ASP A 683 -2.90 8.70 -14.27
C ASP A 683 -1.66 9.33 -14.96
N PHE A 684 -1.93 9.97 -16.11
CA PHE A 684 -1.00 10.73 -16.95
C PHE A 684 -0.24 11.86 -16.24
N ASP A 685 -0.79 12.41 -15.16
CA ASP A 685 -0.24 13.53 -14.38
C ASP A 685 0.38 13.05 -13.04
N GLY A 686 0.39 11.73 -12.82
CA GLY A 686 0.76 11.12 -11.54
C GLY A 686 -0.30 11.31 -10.45
N MET A 687 -1.53 11.68 -10.80
CA MET A 687 -2.61 11.79 -9.82
C MET A 687 -3.20 10.42 -9.54
N TYR A 688 -3.47 10.14 -8.27
CA TYR A 688 -4.14 8.92 -7.83
C TYR A 688 -5.55 8.81 -8.43
N ILE A 689 -5.85 7.65 -9.03
CA ILE A 689 -7.15 7.36 -9.66
C ILE A 689 -7.88 6.16 -9.05
N GLY A 690 -7.30 5.53 -8.02
CA GLY A 690 -7.92 4.42 -7.30
C GLY A 690 -6.94 3.30 -6.94
N LYS A 691 -7.48 2.30 -6.23
CA LYS A 691 -6.76 1.08 -5.81
C LYS A 691 -7.24 -0.11 -6.62
N ILE A 692 -6.39 -1.12 -6.79
CA ILE A 692 -6.81 -2.38 -7.40
C ILE A 692 -7.76 -3.15 -6.48
N SER A 693 -8.88 -3.58 -7.05
CA SER A 693 -9.86 -4.47 -6.43
C SER A 693 -9.57 -5.94 -6.73
N GLU A 694 -10.22 -6.83 -5.99
CA GLU A 694 -10.14 -8.29 -6.17
C GLU A 694 -10.48 -8.84 -7.57
N ASN A 695 -11.14 -8.03 -8.40
CA ASN A 695 -11.47 -8.34 -9.79
C ASN A 695 -10.45 -7.75 -10.79
N ASN A 696 -9.28 -7.31 -10.29
CA ASN A 696 -8.19 -6.70 -11.06
C ASN A 696 -8.60 -5.38 -11.76
N LEU A 697 -9.70 -4.76 -11.31
CA LEU A 697 -10.15 -3.43 -11.72
C LEU A 697 -9.61 -2.37 -10.77
N ILE A 698 -9.18 -1.23 -11.30
CA ILE A 698 -8.95 -0.01 -10.51
C ILE A 698 -10.30 0.56 -10.11
N VAL A 699 -10.45 0.86 -8.81
CA VAL A 699 -11.66 1.38 -8.20
C VAL A 699 -11.31 2.64 -7.41
N ASN A 700 -12.02 3.73 -7.67
CA ASN A 700 -11.81 5.00 -6.97
C ASN A 700 -12.44 5.01 -5.57
N ASP A 701 -12.27 6.11 -4.83
CA ASP A 701 -12.74 6.22 -3.45
C ASP A 701 -14.28 6.15 -3.35
N ALA A 702 -15.00 6.60 -4.39
CA ALA A 702 -16.45 6.43 -4.56
C ALA A 702 -16.88 4.97 -4.89
N LYS A 703 -15.95 4.01 -4.81
CA LYS A 703 -16.10 2.58 -5.13
C LYS A 703 -16.57 2.29 -6.56
N LEU A 704 -16.32 3.21 -7.50
CA LEU A 704 -16.65 3.06 -8.92
C LEU A 704 -15.45 2.51 -9.72
N PRO A 705 -15.65 1.55 -10.65
CA PRO A 705 -14.58 1.03 -11.48
C PRO A 705 -14.14 2.07 -12.52
N VAL A 706 -12.84 2.35 -12.54
CA VAL A 706 -12.19 3.35 -13.42
C VAL A 706 -11.52 2.67 -14.62
N GLY A 707 -10.87 1.52 -14.41
CA GLY A 707 -10.17 0.81 -15.48
C GLY A 707 -9.77 -0.61 -15.10
N CYS A 708 -9.22 -1.33 -16.06
CA CYS A 708 -8.68 -2.68 -15.95
C CYS A 708 -7.15 -2.66 -15.93
N VAL A 709 -6.54 -3.42 -15.02
CA VAL A 709 -5.07 -3.57 -14.95
C VAL A 709 -4.60 -4.63 -15.95
N GLY A 710 -3.78 -4.21 -16.93
CA GLY A 710 -3.11 -5.11 -17.86
C GLY A 710 -1.90 -5.83 -17.23
N ILE A 711 -1.41 -6.86 -17.93
CA ILE A 711 -0.32 -7.75 -17.48
C ILE A 711 0.92 -6.98 -17.00
N TRP A 712 1.29 -5.91 -17.69
CA TRP A 712 2.46 -5.09 -17.37
C TRP A 712 2.20 -4.00 -16.30
N GLY A 713 0.95 -3.84 -15.84
CA GLY A 713 0.55 -2.81 -14.87
C GLY A 713 0.02 -1.52 -15.50
N ASP A 714 0.00 -1.42 -16.84
CA ASP A 714 -0.75 -0.37 -17.55
C ASP A 714 -2.26 -0.51 -17.22
N VAL A 715 -2.95 0.61 -17.02
CA VAL A 715 -4.39 0.66 -16.74
C VAL A 715 -5.13 1.15 -17.97
N PHE A 716 -6.18 0.44 -18.37
CA PHE A 716 -7.01 0.77 -19.53
C PHE A 716 -8.48 0.96 -19.16
N ASN A 717 -9.15 1.95 -19.74
CA ASN A 717 -10.61 2.08 -19.59
C ASN A 717 -11.38 1.03 -20.42
N ASN A 718 -12.70 1.03 -20.32
CA ASN A 718 -13.59 0.10 -21.05
C ASN A 718 -13.61 0.30 -22.58
N GLN A 719 -13.01 1.37 -23.11
CA GLN A 719 -12.82 1.62 -24.55
C GLN A 719 -11.42 1.16 -25.03
N GLY A 720 -10.55 0.70 -24.12
CA GLY A 720 -9.16 0.32 -24.42
C GLY A 720 -8.19 1.50 -24.44
N ALA A 721 -8.60 2.71 -24.05
CA ALA A 721 -7.70 3.84 -23.86
C ALA A 721 -6.84 3.59 -22.62
N TYR A 722 -5.53 3.80 -22.76
CA TYR A 722 -4.63 3.91 -21.62
C TYR A 722 -5.10 5.09 -20.77
N ILE A 723 -5.14 4.93 -19.45
CA ILE A 723 -5.54 5.98 -18.51
C ILE A 723 -4.58 6.13 -17.31
N GLY A 724 -3.54 5.31 -17.22
CA GLY A 724 -2.63 5.32 -16.08
C GLY A 724 -1.83 4.02 -15.93
N HIS A 725 -1.15 3.87 -14.81
CA HIS A 725 -0.42 2.65 -14.44
C HIS A 725 -0.46 2.41 -12.94
N LEU A 726 -0.28 1.15 -12.53
CA LEU A 726 0.01 0.80 -11.14
C LEU A 726 1.38 1.32 -10.73
N VAL A 727 1.45 1.93 -9.54
CA VAL A 727 2.70 2.41 -8.95
C VAL A 727 3.59 1.22 -8.55
N GLY A 728 3.05 0.26 -7.81
CA GLY A 728 3.79 -0.90 -7.29
C GLY A 728 4.78 -0.56 -6.16
N ASP A 729 5.53 -1.55 -5.70
CA ASP A 729 6.37 -1.47 -4.51
C ASP A 729 7.57 -0.50 -4.72
N LYS A 730 7.48 0.70 -4.12
CA LYS A 730 8.54 1.72 -4.18
C LYS A 730 8.88 2.26 -2.79
N TYR A 731 10.13 2.67 -2.65
CA TYR A 731 10.65 3.38 -1.47
C TYR A 731 10.91 4.85 -1.82
N GLY A 732 10.34 5.75 -1.01
CA GLY A 732 10.59 7.18 -1.08
C GLY A 732 11.90 7.56 -0.38
N PHE A 733 12.69 8.40 -1.06
CA PHE A 733 13.93 8.98 -0.54
C PHE A 733 13.94 10.48 -0.82
N ASP A 734 14.58 11.27 0.06
CA ASP A 734 14.93 12.64 -0.30
C ASP A 734 16.06 12.67 -1.34
N LEU A 735 16.33 13.85 -1.91
CA LEU A 735 17.40 14.01 -2.91
C LEU A 735 18.80 13.71 -2.36
N ASP A 736 18.97 13.71 -1.04
CA ASP A 736 20.20 13.34 -0.33
C ASP A 736 20.32 11.83 -0.06
N GLY A 737 19.31 11.05 -0.46
CA GLY A 737 19.23 9.60 -0.33
C GLY A 737 18.76 9.12 1.05
N ASN A 738 18.28 10.01 1.92
CA ASN A 738 17.69 9.60 3.19
C ASN A 738 16.34 8.96 2.91
N TYR A 739 16.13 7.76 3.44
CA TYR A 739 14.85 7.06 3.37
C TYR A 739 13.76 7.86 4.10
N LEU A 740 12.58 7.95 3.47
CA LEU A 740 11.41 8.65 3.99
C LEU A 740 10.37 7.64 4.49
N ASN A 741 9.79 6.86 3.56
CA ASN A 741 8.74 5.86 3.79
C ASN A 741 8.58 5.04 2.47
N PRO A 742 7.99 3.82 2.43
CA PRO A 742 7.31 3.34 1.23
C PRO A 742 6.37 4.38 0.60
N VAL A 743 6.09 4.21 -0.68
CA VAL A 743 4.89 4.81 -1.29
C VAL A 743 3.68 4.02 -0.80
N ASP A 744 2.64 4.72 -0.33
CA ASP A 744 1.43 4.13 0.22
C ASP A 744 0.35 3.84 -0.85
N ASP A 745 -0.77 3.26 -0.42
CA ASP A 745 -1.89 2.90 -1.30
C ASP A 745 -2.62 4.11 -1.91
N ASN A 746 -2.28 5.35 -1.52
CA ASN A 746 -2.80 6.57 -2.14
C ASN A 746 -1.79 7.18 -3.15
N ALA A 747 -0.71 6.45 -3.47
CA ALA A 747 0.42 6.91 -4.28
C ALA A 747 1.20 8.10 -3.67
N GLU A 748 1.18 8.23 -2.35
CA GLU A 748 1.90 9.28 -1.62
C GLU A 748 3.04 8.70 -0.76
N VAL A 749 3.97 9.58 -0.36
CA VAL A 749 4.96 9.28 0.68
C VAL A 749 4.70 10.21 1.87
N LYS A 750 4.26 9.64 2.99
CA LYS A 750 4.14 10.36 4.26
C LYS A 750 5.52 10.82 4.75
N ILE A 751 5.69 12.12 4.99
CA ILE A 751 6.95 12.70 5.49
C ILE A 751 6.73 13.22 6.91
N TYR A 752 7.46 12.70 7.90
CA TYR A 752 7.25 13.09 9.30
C TYR A 752 7.42 14.60 9.52
N GLY A 753 6.43 15.21 10.18
CA GLY A 753 6.40 16.66 10.47
C GLY A 753 6.17 17.57 9.25
N LYS A 754 5.77 17.01 8.09
CA LYS A 754 5.45 17.76 6.86
C LYS A 754 4.20 17.17 6.19
N PRO A 755 3.55 17.89 5.24
CA PRO A 755 2.58 17.27 4.34
C PRO A 755 3.22 16.11 3.55
N SER A 756 2.40 15.12 3.18
CA SER A 756 2.78 14.07 2.24
C SER A 756 3.32 14.64 0.92
N ALA A 757 4.18 13.88 0.26
CA ALA A 757 4.60 14.16 -1.11
C ALA A 757 3.93 13.18 -2.07
N ARG A 758 3.28 13.71 -3.12
CA ARG A 758 2.68 12.90 -4.19
C ARG A 758 3.75 12.47 -5.20
N LEU A 759 3.51 11.36 -5.87
CA LEU A 759 4.36 10.86 -6.93
C LEU A 759 4.05 11.53 -8.29
N THR A 760 5.08 11.74 -9.13
CA THR A 760 4.89 12.04 -10.57
C THR A 760 5.02 10.77 -11.41
N ALA A 761 4.55 10.80 -12.67
CA ALA A 761 4.71 9.68 -13.61
C ALA A 761 6.18 9.23 -13.82
N ASN A 762 7.17 10.12 -13.62
CA ASN A 762 8.61 9.77 -13.59
C ASN A 762 9.18 9.63 -12.16
N ASN A 763 8.35 9.15 -11.24
CA ASN A 763 8.70 8.80 -9.86
C ASN A 763 9.36 9.91 -9.02
N LEU A 764 9.12 11.19 -9.33
CA LEU A 764 9.58 12.29 -8.46
C LEU A 764 8.59 12.47 -7.32
N LEU A 765 9.09 12.72 -6.11
CA LEU A 765 8.26 13.14 -4.98
C LEU A 765 8.15 14.65 -4.99
N ILE A 766 6.93 15.15 -5.11
CA ILE A 766 6.63 16.59 -5.14
C ILE A 766 5.66 16.99 -4.02
N ASN A 767 5.90 18.16 -3.44
CA ASN A 767 5.01 18.74 -2.44
C ASN A 767 3.79 19.45 -3.10
N ALA A 768 2.87 19.97 -2.27
CA ALA A 768 1.70 20.72 -2.72
C ALA A 768 2.00 22.00 -3.53
N ALA A 769 3.25 22.48 -3.56
CA ALA A 769 3.70 23.59 -4.39
C ALA A 769 4.43 23.11 -5.67
N ASN A 770 4.23 21.84 -6.06
CA ASN A 770 4.90 21.14 -7.16
C ASN A 770 6.44 21.22 -7.11
N GLN A 771 7.04 21.34 -5.92
CA GLN A 771 8.49 21.35 -5.75
C GLN A 771 9.02 19.93 -5.49
N ILE A 772 10.11 19.57 -6.16
CA ILE A 772 10.78 18.28 -5.99
C ILE A 772 11.42 18.22 -4.60
N VAL A 773 10.90 17.33 -3.75
CA VAL A 773 11.43 17.04 -2.41
C VAL A 773 12.21 15.73 -2.34
N GLY A 774 12.05 14.86 -3.34
CA GLY A 774 12.69 13.54 -3.36
C GLY A 774 12.36 12.74 -4.62
N VAL A 775 12.55 11.42 -4.52
CA VAL A 775 12.22 10.43 -5.55
C VAL A 775 11.62 9.19 -4.89
N ALA A 776 10.84 8.42 -5.64
CA ALA A 776 10.53 7.03 -5.29
C ALA A 776 11.30 6.10 -6.22
N ILE A 777 11.86 5.02 -5.66
CA ILE A 777 12.66 4.03 -6.39
C ILE A 777 12.05 2.66 -6.16
N ASP A 778 11.99 1.83 -7.22
CA ASP A 778 11.48 0.46 -7.14
C ASP A 778 12.23 -0.34 -6.07
N SER A 779 11.48 -1.10 -5.25
CA SER A 779 12.00 -1.83 -4.08
C SER A 779 13.17 -2.75 -4.45
N LYS A 780 12.98 -3.52 -5.52
CA LYS A 780 14.04 -4.13 -6.30
C LYS A 780 14.76 -3.02 -7.04
N SER A 781 16.05 -2.80 -6.79
CA SER A 781 16.87 -1.85 -7.56
C SER A 781 18.35 -2.20 -7.49
N VAL A 782 19.00 -2.32 -8.66
CA VAL A 782 20.45 -2.55 -8.78
C VAL A 782 21.10 -1.33 -9.43
N VAL A 783 22.22 -0.89 -8.87
CA VAL A 783 23.09 0.10 -9.50
C VAL A 783 24.09 -0.61 -10.39
N LEU A 784 24.16 -0.20 -11.66
CA LEU A 784 25.16 -0.63 -12.64
C LEU A 784 26.25 0.43 -12.80
N ASP A 785 27.49 -0.01 -13.03
CA ASP A 785 28.60 0.85 -13.42
C ASP A 785 28.64 1.16 -14.93
N GLY A 786 29.60 2.00 -15.33
CA GLY A 786 29.86 2.39 -16.73
C GLY A 786 29.96 1.22 -17.72
N THR A 787 30.36 0.03 -17.27
CA THR A 787 30.49 -1.17 -18.12
C THR A 787 29.20 -2.00 -18.19
N GLY A 788 28.20 -1.67 -17.38
CA GLY A 788 26.96 -2.45 -17.20
C GLY A 788 27.07 -3.52 -16.11
N LYS A 789 28.10 -3.50 -15.26
CA LYS A 789 28.26 -4.47 -14.18
C LYS A 789 27.56 -3.99 -12.89
N PRO A 790 26.86 -4.86 -12.14
CA PRO A 790 26.32 -4.52 -10.82
C PRO A 790 27.40 -4.03 -9.83
N LEU A 791 27.20 -2.84 -9.28
CA LEU A 791 27.90 -2.32 -8.09
C LEU A 791 27.26 -2.83 -6.80
N GLY A 792 25.92 -2.92 -6.79
CA GLY A 792 25.16 -3.40 -5.65
C GLY A 792 23.67 -3.17 -5.76
N ILE A 793 22.94 -3.67 -4.77
CA ILE A 793 21.49 -3.54 -4.61
C ILE A 793 21.20 -2.38 -3.65
N LEU A 794 20.24 -1.52 -4.01
CA LEU A 794 19.71 -0.49 -3.10
C LEU A 794 18.89 -1.16 -1.98
N PHE A 795 19.10 -0.72 -0.75
CA PHE A 795 18.32 -1.16 0.41
C PHE A 795 17.57 0.03 1.05
N PRO A 796 16.46 -0.20 1.81
CA PRO A 796 15.64 0.87 2.40
C PRO A 796 16.30 1.71 3.52
N ASP A 797 17.61 1.66 3.70
CA ASP A 797 18.39 2.64 4.49
C ASP A 797 19.05 3.71 3.59
N GLY A 798 18.85 3.63 2.27
CA GLY A 798 19.44 4.50 1.25
C GLY A 798 20.84 4.07 0.79
N ASN A 799 21.41 3.00 1.35
CA ASN A 799 22.72 2.51 0.97
C ASN A 799 22.63 1.44 -0.13
N VAL A 800 23.67 1.41 -0.96
CA VAL A 800 23.86 0.40 -2.01
C VAL A 800 24.86 -0.63 -1.52
N TYR A 801 24.45 -1.89 -1.47
CA TYR A 801 25.21 -3.02 -0.91
C TYR A 801 25.67 -3.97 -2.01
N ASN A 802 26.97 -4.32 -2.04
CA ASN A 802 27.48 -5.31 -3.00
C ASN A 802 27.11 -6.77 -2.62
N ASP A 803 27.59 -7.74 -3.39
CA ASP A 803 27.40 -9.20 -3.21
C ASP A 803 27.91 -9.77 -1.86
N LYS A 804 28.76 -9.01 -1.17
CA LYS A 804 29.30 -9.29 0.17
C LYS A 804 28.63 -8.43 1.25
N GLY A 805 27.61 -7.66 0.86
CA GLY A 805 26.92 -6.65 1.65
C GLY A 805 27.85 -5.60 2.27
N VAL A 806 28.90 -5.19 1.55
CA VAL A 806 29.68 -4.00 1.87
C VAL A 806 29.01 -2.80 1.19
N VAL A 807 28.79 -1.73 1.95
CA VAL A 807 28.24 -0.46 1.43
C VAL A 807 29.20 0.14 0.39
N GLN A 808 28.71 0.37 -0.82
CA GLN A 808 29.43 1.07 -1.89
C GLN A 808 29.20 2.59 -1.81
N GLY A 809 28.04 3.01 -1.32
CA GLY A 809 27.70 4.42 -1.12
C GLY A 809 26.23 4.60 -0.83
N LYS A 810 25.84 5.84 -0.52
CA LYS A 810 24.45 6.25 -0.40
C LYS A 810 23.96 6.77 -1.75
N ILE A 811 22.72 6.49 -2.12
CA ILE A 811 22.12 7.06 -3.34
C ILE A 811 22.03 8.59 -3.24
N LYS A 812 21.95 9.26 -4.40
CA LYS A 812 21.56 10.67 -4.53
C LYS A 812 20.58 10.79 -5.68
N GLY A 813 19.56 11.63 -5.51
CA GLY A 813 18.43 11.68 -6.44
C GLY A 813 17.89 10.27 -6.73
N ASP A 814 17.64 9.98 -8.00
CA ASP A 814 17.18 8.68 -8.52
C ASP A 814 18.30 7.65 -8.73
N GLY A 815 19.45 7.81 -8.07
CA GLY A 815 20.54 6.83 -8.07
C GLY A 815 21.58 6.97 -9.20
N LEU A 816 21.46 7.97 -10.09
CA LEU A 816 22.59 8.39 -10.93
C LEU A 816 23.57 9.22 -10.07
N SER A 817 24.58 8.56 -9.52
CA SER A 817 25.44 9.09 -8.44
C SER A 817 26.81 8.41 -8.43
N PHE A 818 27.70 8.82 -7.52
CA PHE A 818 28.97 8.14 -7.29
C PHE A 818 28.91 7.23 -6.06
N TYR A 819 29.40 6.01 -6.24
CA TYR A 819 29.49 4.94 -5.24
C TYR A 819 30.95 4.53 -5.17
N ASN A 820 31.62 4.77 -4.04
CA ASN A 820 33.06 4.54 -3.86
C ASN A 820 33.91 5.17 -4.97
N ASN A 821 33.61 6.43 -5.32
CA ASN A 821 34.16 7.21 -6.45
C ASN A 821 33.89 6.66 -7.87
N GLN A 822 33.22 5.51 -8.02
CA GLN A 822 32.78 4.99 -9.31
C GLN A 822 31.37 5.50 -9.62
N ILE A 823 31.15 6.04 -10.82
CA ILE A 823 29.80 6.47 -11.21
C ILE A 823 28.92 5.23 -11.46
N GLY A 824 27.69 5.29 -10.94
CA GLY A 824 26.68 4.27 -11.11
C GLY A 824 25.31 4.88 -11.43
N ALA A 825 24.45 4.07 -12.04
CA ALA A 825 23.07 4.42 -12.33
C ALA A 825 22.17 3.20 -12.12
N LEU A 826 20.89 3.41 -11.81
CA LEU A 826 19.96 2.29 -11.68
C LEU A 826 19.77 1.55 -13.01
N SER A 827 19.72 0.21 -12.93
CA SER A 827 19.37 -0.65 -14.04
C SER A 827 17.96 -0.35 -14.54
N ARG A 828 17.77 -0.35 -15.87
CA ARG A 828 16.45 -0.18 -16.49
C ARG A 828 15.77 -1.53 -16.67
N ARG A 829 14.44 -1.54 -16.63
CA ARG A 829 13.62 -2.73 -16.89
C ARG A 829 12.52 -2.48 -17.90
N GLY A 830 11.97 -3.57 -18.42
CA GLY A 830 10.86 -3.58 -19.36
C GLY A 830 11.15 -4.49 -20.54
N GLU A 831 10.19 -4.58 -21.48
CA GLU A 831 10.38 -5.32 -22.71
C GLU A 831 11.52 -4.71 -23.56
N VAL A 832 12.36 -5.58 -24.11
CA VAL A 832 13.50 -5.24 -24.95
C VAL A 832 13.15 -5.55 -26.40
N ILE A 833 13.31 -4.53 -27.24
CA ILE A 833 12.97 -4.54 -28.66
C ILE A 833 14.25 -4.51 -29.49
N ASN A 834 14.33 -5.35 -30.52
CA ASN A 834 15.49 -5.40 -31.41
C ASN A 834 15.47 -4.27 -32.45
N THR A 835 16.53 -4.18 -33.26
CA THR A 835 16.64 -3.21 -34.37
C THR A 835 15.55 -3.30 -35.43
N GLN A 836 14.81 -4.42 -35.50
CA GLN A 836 13.74 -4.69 -36.46
C GLN A 836 12.34 -4.35 -35.91
N GLY A 837 12.22 -4.00 -34.63
CA GLY A 837 10.93 -3.72 -33.99
C GLY A 837 10.27 -4.93 -33.31
N GLU A 838 10.99 -6.03 -33.10
CA GLU A 838 10.47 -7.25 -32.47
C GLU A 838 10.86 -7.33 -30.99
N ILE A 839 9.91 -7.69 -30.12
CA ILE A 839 10.18 -7.93 -28.69
C ILE A 839 10.89 -9.28 -28.54
N ILE A 840 12.17 -9.22 -28.13
CA ILE A 840 13.05 -10.39 -28.01
C ILE A 840 13.10 -10.96 -26.58
N GLY A 841 12.81 -10.15 -25.57
CA GLY A 841 12.87 -10.54 -24.17
C GLY A 841 12.47 -9.41 -23.22
N VAL A 842 12.69 -9.62 -21.93
CA VAL A 842 12.49 -8.63 -20.86
C VAL A 842 13.83 -8.34 -20.18
N ALA A 843 14.11 -7.09 -19.86
CA ALA A 843 15.24 -6.70 -19.04
C ALA A 843 14.87 -6.81 -17.56
N ASP A 844 15.62 -7.64 -16.85
CA ASP A 844 15.46 -7.93 -15.44
C ASP A 844 16.20 -6.90 -14.55
N TYR A 845 16.05 -7.01 -13.23
CA TYR A 845 16.52 -6.04 -12.24
C TYR A 845 18.04 -5.80 -12.26
N ASP A 846 18.85 -6.80 -12.59
CA ASP A 846 20.31 -6.70 -12.75
C ASP A 846 20.73 -6.22 -14.15
N GLY A 847 19.76 -5.93 -15.03
CA GLY A 847 19.99 -5.53 -16.41
C GLY A 847 20.20 -6.69 -17.37
N ALA A 848 20.16 -7.95 -16.92
CA ALA A 848 20.16 -9.11 -17.82
C ALA A 848 18.91 -9.08 -18.72
N VAL A 849 19.09 -9.30 -20.01
CA VAL A 849 17.97 -9.44 -20.95
C VAL A 849 17.64 -10.92 -21.08
N ILE A 850 16.42 -11.31 -20.72
CA ILE A 850 16.00 -12.71 -20.64
C ILE A 850 14.90 -12.98 -21.67
N SER A 851 15.05 -14.06 -22.44
CA SER A 851 14.06 -14.53 -23.39
C SER A 851 12.79 -14.99 -22.65
N ARG A 852 11.65 -15.05 -23.36
CA ARG A 852 10.41 -15.63 -22.80
C ARG A 852 10.55 -17.10 -22.34
N TYR A 853 11.61 -17.78 -22.75
CA TYR A 853 11.94 -19.16 -22.39
C TYR A 853 13.02 -19.27 -21.30
N GLY A 854 13.49 -18.15 -20.74
CA GLY A 854 14.50 -18.12 -19.67
C GLY A 854 15.96 -18.05 -20.14
N ASP A 855 16.22 -17.85 -21.43
CA ASP A 855 17.59 -17.69 -21.95
C ASP A 855 18.09 -16.26 -21.69
N ASN A 856 19.20 -16.10 -20.99
CA ASN A 856 19.91 -14.80 -20.95
C ASN A 856 20.42 -14.46 -22.38
N LEU A 857 19.88 -13.46 -23.05
CA LEU A 857 20.27 -13.04 -24.40
C LEU A 857 21.46 -12.07 -24.42
N GLY A 858 21.66 -11.36 -23.32
CA GLY A 858 22.72 -10.36 -23.12
C GLY A 858 22.40 -9.45 -21.94
N HIS A 859 22.76 -8.18 -22.02
CA HIS A 859 22.57 -7.20 -20.95
C HIS A 859 22.17 -5.82 -21.51
N LEU A 860 21.55 -5.00 -20.67
CA LEU A 860 21.40 -3.57 -20.91
C LEU A 860 22.62 -2.79 -20.40
N THR A 861 22.97 -1.72 -21.11
CA THR A 861 23.73 -0.62 -20.52
C THR A 861 22.81 0.27 -19.68
N ALA A 862 23.35 1.12 -18.79
CA ALA A 862 22.54 2.10 -18.04
C ALA A 862 21.79 3.12 -18.94
N LYS A 863 22.22 3.33 -20.19
CA LYS A 863 21.47 4.11 -21.19
C LYS A 863 20.21 3.39 -21.68
N GLY A 864 20.06 2.09 -21.39
CA GLY A 864 18.99 1.22 -21.87
C GLY A 864 19.29 0.55 -23.22
N ALA A 865 20.52 0.63 -23.72
CA ALA A 865 20.93 -0.06 -24.95
C ALA A 865 21.14 -1.54 -24.68
N TYR A 866 20.58 -2.43 -25.52
CA TYR A 866 20.76 -3.87 -25.41
C TYR A 866 22.00 -4.32 -26.18
N ILE A 867 22.92 -4.95 -25.44
CA ILE A 867 24.16 -5.53 -25.94
C ILE A 867 24.05 -7.05 -25.84
N ASP A 868 24.22 -7.75 -26.96
CA ASP A 868 24.18 -9.21 -27.01
C ASP A 868 25.39 -9.87 -26.31
N ARG A 869 25.35 -11.19 -26.13
CA ARG A 869 26.49 -11.98 -25.60
C ARG A 869 27.81 -11.83 -26.39
N LYS A 870 27.79 -11.27 -27.60
CA LYS A 870 28.98 -11.06 -28.46
C LYS A 870 29.53 -9.62 -28.36
N GLY A 871 28.88 -8.72 -27.63
CA GLY A 871 29.29 -7.32 -27.49
C GLY A 871 28.67 -6.35 -28.51
N ASN A 872 27.72 -6.80 -29.34
CA ASN A 872 27.09 -5.95 -30.35
C ASN A 872 25.83 -5.29 -29.81
N TYR A 873 25.60 -4.03 -30.18
CA TYR A 873 24.28 -3.40 -30.05
C TYR A 873 23.28 -4.16 -30.91
N GLN A 874 22.16 -4.60 -30.32
CA GLN A 874 21.09 -5.33 -31.02
C GLN A 874 19.70 -4.75 -30.77
N GLY A 875 19.57 -3.69 -29.96
CA GLY A 875 18.28 -3.09 -29.63
C GLY A 875 18.33 -2.20 -28.39
N ALA A 876 17.19 -2.01 -27.74
CA ALA A 876 17.07 -1.26 -26.49
C ALA A 876 15.85 -1.71 -25.68
N VAL A 877 15.81 -1.31 -24.40
CA VAL A 877 14.57 -1.33 -23.62
C VAL A 877 13.57 -0.31 -24.18
N LEU A 878 12.30 -0.68 -24.25
CA LEU A 878 11.23 0.19 -24.77
C LEU A 878 11.10 1.48 -23.95
N ARG A 879 10.87 2.59 -24.64
CA ARG A 879 10.58 3.89 -24.01
C ARG A 879 9.08 4.10 -23.90
N ARG A 880 8.65 4.63 -22.76
CA ARG A 880 7.29 5.14 -22.50
C ARG A 880 7.29 6.67 -22.59
N GLY A 881 6.10 7.26 -22.63
CA GLY A 881 5.90 8.71 -22.73
C GLY A 881 4.95 9.11 -23.85
N ALA A 882 4.78 10.41 -24.04
CA ALA A 882 3.95 10.99 -25.09
C ALA A 882 4.56 10.73 -26.47
N ALA A 883 3.79 10.17 -27.40
CA ALA A 883 4.19 10.03 -28.80
C ALA A 883 3.83 11.32 -29.56
N ILE A 884 4.84 12.12 -29.90
CA ILE A 884 4.69 13.42 -30.55
C ILE A 884 5.11 13.34 -32.02
N GLY A 885 4.20 13.72 -32.91
CA GLY A 885 4.42 13.78 -34.36
C GLY A 885 5.38 14.91 -34.75
N TYR A 886 6.06 14.77 -35.88
CA TYR A 886 6.96 15.82 -36.39
C TYR A 886 6.23 17.11 -36.81
N ASP A 887 4.90 17.09 -36.90
CA ASP A 887 4.02 18.25 -37.05
C ASP A 887 3.59 18.90 -35.71
N GLY A 888 4.03 18.34 -34.57
CA GLY A 888 3.64 18.76 -33.23
C GLY A 888 2.33 18.14 -32.73
N SER A 889 1.73 17.19 -33.46
CA SER A 889 0.50 16.50 -33.02
C SER A 889 0.76 15.45 -31.93
N TYR A 890 -0.17 15.31 -30.99
CA TYR A 890 -0.17 14.17 -30.06
C TYR A 890 -0.77 12.94 -30.75
N ILE A 891 0.04 11.89 -30.94
CA ILE A 891 -0.34 10.65 -31.63
C ILE A 891 -1.00 9.66 -30.66
N GLY A 892 -0.60 9.69 -29.40
CA GLY A 892 -1.03 8.80 -28.32
C GLY A 892 0.07 8.59 -27.27
N TYR A 893 -0.16 7.64 -26.36
CA TYR A 893 0.79 7.27 -25.32
C TYR A 893 1.51 5.96 -25.64
N ALA A 894 2.83 5.91 -25.40
CA ALA A 894 3.65 4.71 -25.55
C ALA A 894 3.53 3.80 -24.31
N THR A 895 2.80 2.70 -24.44
CA THR A 895 2.53 1.73 -23.36
C THR A 895 3.72 0.83 -23.04
N SER A 896 3.61 0.00 -21.99
CA SER A 896 4.68 -0.91 -21.54
C SER A 896 5.25 -1.81 -22.64
N ASN A 897 4.44 -2.15 -23.63
CA ASN A 897 4.76 -3.04 -24.75
C ASN A 897 5.03 -2.31 -26.09
N GLY A 898 5.34 -1.00 -26.03
CA GLY A 898 5.74 -0.23 -27.20
C GLY A 898 4.63 -0.02 -28.23
N LYS A 899 3.37 -0.26 -27.86
CA LYS A 899 2.21 0.19 -28.64
C LYS A 899 1.93 1.65 -28.34
N ILE A 900 1.41 2.36 -29.33
CA ILE A 900 0.98 3.75 -29.17
C ILE A 900 -0.53 3.78 -29.22
N ILE A 901 -1.15 4.09 -28.09
CA ILE A 901 -2.60 4.09 -27.90
C ILE A 901 -3.07 5.54 -27.80
N ASN A 902 -3.99 5.95 -28.68
CA ASN A 902 -4.56 7.30 -28.60
C ASN A 902 -5.63 7.42 -27.51
N ILE A 903 -6.13 8.64 -27.31
CA ILE A 903 -7.17 8.95 -26.30
C ILE A 903 -8.51 8.23 -26.55
N ASP A 904 -8.78 7.75 -27.79
CA ASP A 904 -9.95 6.94 -28.13
C ASP A 904 -9.76 5.43 -27.86
N GLY A 905 -8.59 4.99 -27.37
CA GLY A 905 -8.25 3.57 -27.22
C GLY A 905 -7.85 2.84 -28.49
N LYS A 906 -7.57 3.56 -29.57
CA LYS A 906 -7.12 2.98 -30.85
C LYS A 906 -5.60 2.89 -30.89
N LEU A 907 -5.12 1.83 -31.51
CA LEU A 907 -3.71 1.69 -31.88
C LEU A 907 -3.37 2.67 -33.01
N SER A 908 -2.52 3.65 -32.72
CA SER A 908 -1.99 4.63 -33.68
C SER A 908 -0.68 4.18 -34.32
N GLY A 909 0.08 3.30 -33.65
CA GLY A 909 1.43 2.95 -34.08
C GLY A 909 2.24 2.13 -33.07
N SER A 910 3.56 2.08 -33.27
CA SER A 910 4.51 1.40 -32.39
C SER A 910 5.80 2.19 -32.17
N VAL A 911 6.54 1.81 -31.14
CA VAL A 911 7.81 2.42 -30.73
C VAL A 911 8.98 1.57 -31.21
N THR A 912 10.02 2.22 -31.73
CA THR A 912 11.28 1.59 -32.15
C THR A 912 12.34 1.63 -31.05
N HIS A 913 13.38 0.81 -31.15
CA HIS A 913 14.51 0.76 -30.19
C HIS A 913 15.19 2.13 -29.97
N ASP A 914 15.20 3.01 -30.97
CA ASP A 914 15.78 4.34 -30.89
C ASP A 914 14.80 5.41 -30.35
N GLY A 915 13.54 5.02 -30.09
CA GLY A 915 12.47 5.84 -29.53
C GLY A 915 11.67 6.63 -30.57
N LYS A 916 11.72 6.24 -31.85
CA LYS A 916 10.88 6.81 -32.91
C LYS A 916 9.53 6.12 -32.98
N VAL A 917 8.54 6.87 -33.46
CA VAL A 917 7.14 6.43 -33.64
C VAL A 917 6.94 5.97 -35.08
N LEU A 918 6.58 4.71 -35.26
CA LEU A 918 6.09 4.15 -36.52
C LEU A 918 4.56 4.23 -36.56
N ASP A 919 4.00 4.66 -37.68
CA ASP A 919 2.57 4.53 -37.96
C ASP A 919 2.18 3.09 -38.35
N MET A 920 0.90 2.86 -38.62
CA MET A 920 0.38 1.56 -39.07
C MET A 920 0.89 1.11 -40.46
N ASN A 921 1.61 1.97 -41.20
CA ASN A 921 2.27 1.65 -42.46
C ASN A 921 3.79 1.42 -42.28
N ASN A 922 4.26 1.29 -41.04
CA ASN A 922 5.69 1.23 -40.67
C ASN A 922 6.50 2.45 -41.15
N THR A 923 5.87 3.63 -41.25
CA THR A 923 6.52 4.90 -41.59
C THR A 923 6.83 5.68 -40.32
N VAL A 924 8.06 6.21 -40.19
CA VAL A 924 8.41 7.09 -39.07
C VAL A 924 7.65 8.42 -39.18
N VAL A 925 6.79 8.72 -38.20
CA VAL A 925 5.97 9.96 -38.16
C VAL A 925 6.26 10.88 -36.97
N GLY A 926 7.01 10.41 -35.98
CA GLY A 926 7.32 11.18 -34.76
C GLY A 926 8.31 10.47 -33.83
N GLU A 927 8.29 10.84 -32.55
CA GLU A 927 9.12 10.23 -31.51
C GLU A 927 8.45 10.23 -30.13
N VAL A 928 8.92 9.33 -29.26
CA VAL A 928 8.43 9.20 -27.88
C VAL A 928 9.24 10.13 -26.97
N ILE A 929 8.53 11.04 -26.32
CA ILE A 929 9.07 11.99 -25.36
C ILE A 929 8.70 11.51 -23.94
N PRO A 930 9.68 11.10 -23.11
CA PRO A 930 9.43 10.65 -21.74
C PRO A 930 9.15 11.84 -20.81
N GLU A 931 8.31 11.60 -19.80
CA GLU A 931 8.02 12.51 -18.71
C GLU A 931 9.31 12.92 -17.99
N ASN A 932 9.49 14.21 -17.75
CA ASN A 932 10.71 14.75 -17.13
C ASN A 932 10.42 16.15 -16.59
N ILE A 933 11.37 16.73 -15.88
CA ILE A 933 11.29 18.13 -15.47
C ILE A 933 11.59 19.05 -16.66
N MET A 934 10.90 20.17 -16.71
CA MET A 934 11.13 21.27 -17.65
C MET A 934 12.00 22.34 -16.99
N ILE A 935 13.06 22.73 -17.68
CA ILE A 935 13.99 23.79 -17.28
C ILE A 935 13.97 24.95 -18.29
N ASP A 936 14.26 26.15 -17.79
CA ASP A 936 14.57 27.29 -18.67
C ASP A 936 16.00 27.23 -19.22
N ILE A 937 16.35 28.17 -20.11
CA ILE A 937 17.68 28.29 -20.72
C ILE A 937 18.83 28.41 -19.71
N TRP A 938 18.55 28.81 -18.47
CA TRP A 938 19.52 28.97 -17.40
C TRP A 938 19.62 27.75 -16.48
N GLY A 939 18.83 26.70 -16.72
CA GLY A 939 18.79 25.49 -15.88
C GLY A 939 17.90 25.60 -14.65
N ASN A 940 17.02 26.60 -14.56
CA ASN A 940 16.06 26.68 -13.46
C ASN A 940 14.84 25.81 -13.77
N TYR A 941 14.41 24.98 -12.80
CA TYR A 941 13.15 24.24 -12.85
C TYR A 941 11.94 25.17 -13.04
N LYS A 942 11.03 24.82 -13.96
CA LYS A 942 9.81 25.58 -14.29
C LYS A 942 8.52 24.80 -14.22
N GLY A 943 8.58 23.47 -14.28
CA GLY A 943 7.40 22.64 -14.43
C GLY A 943 7.73 21.21 -14.80
N LEU A 944 6.71 20.41 -15.06
CA LEU A 944 6.80 18.99 -15.43
C LEU A 944 6.22 18.78 -16.83
N LEU A 945 6.76 17.81 -17.56
CA LEU A 945 6.09 17.26 -18.73
C LEU A 945 5.20 16.10 -18.30
N ASN A 946 3.90 16.14 -18.63
CA ASN A 946 2.99 15.03 -18.41
C ASN A 946 2.94 14.05 -19.59
N SER A 947 2.23 12.93 -19.43
CA SER A 947 2.11 11.88 -20.44
C SER A 947 1.30 12.26 -21.70
N LEU A 948 0.61 13.41 -21.71
CA LEU A 948 -0.05 13.98 -22.91
C LEU A 948 0.90 14.85 -23.74
N GLY A 949 2.09 15.17 -23.23
CA GLY A 949 3.02 16.11 -23.85
C GLY A 949 2.80 17.56 -23.41
N ASP A 950 1.93 17.82 -22.43
CA ASP A 950 1.69 19.15 -21.89
C ASP A 950 2.71 19.50 -20.80
N VAL A 951 3.15 20.76 -20.81
CA VAL A 951 4.03 21.34 -19.79
C VAL A 951 3.18 22.01 -18.71
N ILE A 952 3.18 21.41 -17.53
CA ILE A 952 2.48 21.87 -16.33
C ILE A 952 3.46 22.70 -15.49
N ASP A 953 3.15 23.97 -15.23
CA ASP A 953 4.01 24.85 -14.44
C ASP A 953 3.95 24.56 -12.92
N LEU A 954 4.72 25.31 -12.12
CA LEU A 954 4.74 25.11 -10.67
C LEU A 954 3.41 25.41 -9.96
N LYS A 955 2.48 26.14 -10.59
CA LYS A 955 1.14 26.41 -10.07
C LYS A 955 0.12 25.33 -10.44
N GLY A 956 0.48 24.44 -11.38
CA GLY A 956 -0.43 23.46 -11.97
C GLY A 956 -1.09 23.92 -13.27
N ASP A 957 -0.69 25.06 -13.84
CA ASP A 957 -1.25 25.57 -15.10
C ASP A 957 -0.53 24.94 -16.31
N THR A 958 -1.29 24.44 -17.31
CA THR A 958 -0.72 24.07 -18.61
C THR A 958 -0.27 25.32 -19.36
N VAL A 959 1.04 25.47 -19.60
CA VAL A 959 1.62 26.68 -20.21
C VAL A 959 2.03 26.53 -21.68
N THR A 960 2.33 25.32 -22.13
CA THR A 960 2.65 24.98 -23.54
C THR A 960 2.66 23.47 -23.73
N ALA A 961 2.64 22.98 -24.97
CA ALA A 961 2.96 21.58 -25.30
C ALA A 961 4.45 21.40 -25.67
N ILE A 962 4.94 20.18 -25.57
CA ILE A 962 6.29 19.78 -25.98
C ILE A 962 6.34 19.51 -27.48
N LEU A 963 7.42 19.97 -28.13
CA LEU A 963 7.71 19.68 -29.53
C LEU A 963 8.73 18.54 -29.64
N PRO A 964 8.81 17.88 -30.81
CA PRO A 964 9.90 16.97 -31.14
C PRO A 964 11.27 17.59 -30.81
N GLY A 965 12.16 16.79 -30.25
CA GLY A 965 13.44 17.21 -29.68
C GLY A 965 13.39 17.54 -28.17
N GLY A 966 12.22 17.57 -27.54
CA GLY A 966 12.10 17.81 -26.09
C GLY A 966 12.28 19.28 -25.70
N ALA A 967 11.75 20.19 -26.52
CA ALA A 967 11.77 21.63 -26.30
C ALA A 967 10.41 22.26 -26.64
N THR A 968 10.20 23.51 -26.22
CA THR A 968 8.96 24.26 -26.44
C THR A 968 9.23 25.58 -27.17
N ASP A 969 8.17 26.23 -27.67
CA ASP A 969 8.22 27.59 -28.22
C ASP A 969 8.56 28.65 -27.16
N LEU A 970 8.31 28.38 -25.87
CA LEU A 970 8.64 29.25 -24.73
C LEU A 970 10.11 29.14 -24.24
N ASN A 971 10.99 28.49 -25.00
CA ASN A 971 12.39 28.20 -24.59
C ASN A 971 12.52 27.38 -23.30
N LEU A 972 11.53 26.52 -23.02
CA LEU A 972 11.65 25.46 -22.02
C LEU A 972 12.15 24.20 -22.72
N SER A 973 12.95 23.39 -22.01
CA SER A 973 13.41 22.10 -22.51
C SER A 973 13.44 21.07 -21.39
N LEU A 974 13.34 19.79 -21.76
CA LEU A 974 13.52 18.68 -20.82
C LEU A 974 14.93 18.72 -20.22
N LEU A 975 15.03 18.40 -18.94
CA LEU A 975 16.32 18.24 -18.29
C LEU A 975 17.17 17.17 -18.99
N ARG A 976 18.31 17.59 -19.55
CA ARG A 976 19.37 16.69 -20.02
C ARG A 976 20.04 16.03 -18.82
N ARG A 977 19.95 14.71 -18.74
CA ARG A 977 20.47 13.90 -17.63
C ARG A 977 21.57 12.97 -18.10
N GLY A 978 22.61 12.84 -17.29
CA GLY A 978 23.75 11.97 -17.57
C GLY A 978 24.93 12.28 -16.66
N ALA A 979 26.06 11.64 -16.97
CA ALA A 979 27.35 12.00 -16.42
C ALA A 979 27.85 13.32 -17.05
N VAL A 980 28.71 14.05 -16.34
CA VAL A 980 29.26 15.35 -16.73
C VAL A 980 30.76 15.24 -16.89
N ILE A 981 31.28 15.65 -18.04
CA ILE A 981 32.73 15.76 -18.31
C ILE A 981 33.18 17.21 -18.36
N ASP A 982 34.44 17.46 -18.02
CA ASP A 982 35.11 18.73 -18.30
C ASP A 982 35.55 18.83 -19.77
N TYR A 983 36.08 20.00 -20.16
CA TYR A 983 36.61 20.26 -21.51
C TYR A 983 37.88 19.48 -21.87
N ALA A 984 38.47 18.76 -20.93
CA ALA A 984 39.55 17.82 -21.18
C ALA A 984 39.04 16.37 -21.24
N GLY A 985 37.72 16.13 -21.11
CA GLY A 985 37.07 14.81 -21.15
C GLY A 985 37.15 14.02 -19.83
N ASN A 986 37.47 14.67 -18.70
CA ASN A 986 37.49 14.01 -17.40
C ASN A 986 36.09 13.97 -16.80
N LEU A 987 35.69 12.84 -16.23
CA LEU A 987 34.43 12.73 -15.50
C LEU A 987 34.47 13.59 -14.21
N ILE A 988 33.66 14.64 -14.16
CA ILE A 988 33.62 15.60 -13.03
C ILE A 988 32.31 15.56 -12.23
N GLY A 989 31.24 14.95 -12.75
CA GLY A 989 29.97 14.90 -12.03
C GLY A 989 28.85 14.08 -12.66
N ALA A 990 27.67 14.21 -12.05
CA ALA A 990 26.41 13.55 -12.45
C ALA A 990 25.22 14.50 -12.25
N VAL A 991 24.23 14.46 -13.15
CA VAL A 991 23.03 15.32 -13.10
C VAL A 991 21.90 14.68 -12.29
N MET A 992 21.57 15.28 -11.15
CA MET A 992 20.43 14.89 -10.30
C MET A 992 19.08 15.24 -10.95
N PRO A 993 17.96 14.61 -10.55
CA PRO A 993 16.62 14.85 -11.12
C PRO A 993 16.12 16.31 -11.05
N ASN A 994 16.66 17.13 -10.16
CA ASN A 994 16.32 18.55 -10.04
C ASN A 994 17.23 19.48 -10.88
N GLY A 995 18.15 18.93 -11.68
CA GLY A 995 19.08 19.67 -12.54
C GLY A 995 20.38 20.13 -11.89
N ASN A 996 20.55 19.92 -10.59
CA ASN A 996 21.85 20.14 -9.93
C ASN A 996 22.87 19.07 -10.37
N VAL A 997 24.14 19.46 -10.42
CA VAL A 997 25.27 18.57 -10.71
C VAL A 997 26.05 18.29 -9.43
N ILE A 998 26.20 17.01 -9.11
CA ILE A 998 27.03 16.53 -7.99
C ILE A 998 28.39 16.01 -8.50
N ASN A 999 29.44 16.17 -7.70
CA ASN A 999 30.78 15.63 -7.97
C ASN A 999 30.97 14.21 -7.43
N SER A 1000 32.18 13.65 -7.55
CA SER A 1000 32.54 12.31 -7.04
C SER A 1000 32.42 12.13 -5.52
N SER A 1001 32.39 13.23 -4.75
CA SER A 1001 32.11 13.22 -3.31
C SER A 1001 30.61 13.41 -3.00
N ASN A 1002 29.75 13.35 -4.01
CA ASN A 1002 28.30 13.60 -3.95
C ASN A 1002 27.92 14.99 -3.40
N ILE A 1003 28.79 15.99 -3.61
CA ILE A 1003 28.55 17.40 -3.26
C ILE A 1003 28.07 18.16 -4.49
N VAL A 1004 27.03 18.99 -4.35
CA VAL A 1004 26.54 19.87 -5.44
C VAL A 1004 27.61 20.91 -5.81
N VAL A 1005 28.04 20.89 -7.07
CA VAL A 1005 29.07 21.79 -7.62
C VAL A 1005 28.52 22.78 -8.66
N GLY A 1006 27.32 22.52 -9.20
CA GLY A 1006 26.75 23.32 -10.28
C GLY A 1006 25.34 22.88 -10.68
N ARG A 1007 24.91 23.30 -11.88
CA ARG A 1007 23.67 22.88 -12.53
C ARG A 1007 23.82 22.83 -14.05
N VAL A 1008 22.99 22.05 -14.72
CA VAL A 1008 22.96 21.92 -16.18
C VAL A 1008 22.04 22.98 -16.82
N LEU A 1009 22.41 23.46 -18.00
CA LEU A 1009 21.65 24.37 -18.86
C LEU A 1009 20.82 23.58 -19.90
N SER A 1010 19.87 24.23 -20.57
CA SER A 1010 18.98 23.57 -21.55
C SER A 1010 19.70 22.92 -22.75
N ASP A 1011 20.93 23.35 -23.04
CA ASP A 1011 21.76 22.81 -24.12
C ASP A 1011 22.69 21.66 -23.68
N GLY A 1012 22.78 21.37 -22.39
CA GLY A 1012 23.64 20.33 -21.82
C GLY A 1012 24.96 20.84 -21.24
N ASN A 1013 25.29 22.13 -21.42
CA ASN A 1013 26.42 22.73 -20.71
C ASN A 1013 26.16 22.79 -19.20
N VAL A 1014 27.23 22.76 -18.39
CA VAL A 1014 27.16 22.83 -16.93
C VAL A 1014 27.87 24.08 -16.43
N ILE A 1015 27.15 24.86 -15.61
CA ILE A 1015 27.72 25.98 -14.86
C ILE A 1015 27.90 25.60 -13.40
N SER A 1016 29.02 26.03 -12.82
CA SER A 1016 29.28 25.93 -11.37
C SER A 1016 28.34 26.84 -10.56
N ILE A 1017 28.30 26.62 -9.25
CA ILE A 1017 27.64 27.54 -8.29
C ILE A 1017 28.14 29.00 -8.38
N ALA A 1018 29.34 29.23 -8.93
CA ALA A 1018 29.91 30.55 -9.17
C ALA A 1018 29.60 31.11 -10.58
N GLY A 1019 28.73 30.47 -11.36
CA GLY A 1019 28.35 30.89 -12.71
C GLY A 1019 29.39 30.63 -13.81
N LYS A 1020 30.54 30.03 -13.48
CA LYS A 1020 31.56 29.63 -14.47
C LYS A 1020 31.13 28.35 -15.19
N LEU A 1021 31.25 28.32 -16.51
CA LEU A 1021 31.15 27.09 -17.32
C LEU A 1021 32.25 26.09 -16.91
N ILE A 1022 31.88 24.84 -16.60
CA ILE A 1022 32.81 23.81 -16.07
C ILE A 1022 32.83 22.50 -16.87
N GLY A 1023 31.84 22.26 -17.74
CA GLY A 1023 31.75 21.01 -18.49
C GLY A 1023 30.46 20.87 -19.27
N GLU A 1024 30.20 19.68 -19.78
CA GLU A 1024 28.98 19.30 -20.52
C GLU A 1024 28.50 17.89 -20.12
N VAL A 1025 27.19 17.64 -20.28
CA VAL A 1025 26.60 16.31 -20.12
C VAL A 1025 27.00 15.43 -21.30
N ILE A 1026 27.41 14.19 -21.02
CA ILE A 1026 27.78 13.20 -22.04
C ILE A 1026 26.56 12.81 -22.88
N GLU A 1027 26.66 13.01 -24.20
CA GLU A 1027 25.64 12.60 -25.18
C GLU A 1027 26.23 11.69 -26.27
N GLY A 1028 25.34 10.99 -26.98
CA GLY A 1028 25.68 10.09 -28.08
C GLY A 1028 25.92 8.64 -27.67
N ASP A 1029 26.02 7.76 -28.67
CA ASP A 1029 25.96 6.30 -28.51
C ASP A 1029 27.06 5.57 -29.31
N ILE A 1030 27.49 6.10 -30.46
CA ILE A 1030 28.50 5.49 -31.36
C ILE A 1030 29.60 6.48 -31.75
N VAL A 1031 30.79 5.96 -32.05
CA VAL A 1031 31.94 6.71 -32.56
C VAL A 1031 32.20 6.37 -34.02
N LEU A 1032 32.16 7.37 -34.91
CA LEU A 1032 32.58 7.27 -36.33
C LEU A 1032 34.02 7.78 -36.51
N ASP A 1033 34.90 6.91 -37.02
CA ASP A 1033 36.30 7.24 -37.32
C ASP A 1033 36.47 8.02 -38.63
N ASN A 1034 37.69 8.49 -38.89
CA ASN A 1034 38.05 9.22 -40.13
C ASN A 1034 37.97 8.37 -41.41
N ALA A 1035 37.69 7.06 -41.31
CA ALA A 1035 37.39 6.19 -42.44
C ALA A 1035 35.88 5.97 -42.63
N ASP A 1036 35.06 6.78 -41.94
CA ASP A 1036 33.60 6.76 -41.93
C ASP A 1036 33.02 5.42 -41.41
N LYS A 1037 33.71 4.77 -40.45
CA LYS A 1037 33.29 3.50 -39.83
C LYS A 1037 32.99 3.65 -38.34
N VAL A 1038 32.01 2.88 -37.85
CA VAL A 1038 31.79 2.75 -36.41
C VAL A 1038 32.92 1.94 -35.79
N VAL A 1039 33.61 2.51 -34.80
CA VAL A 1039 34.74 1.85 -34.10
C VAL A 1039 34.42 1.44 -32.67
N GLY A 1040 33.37 2.00 -32.06
CA GLY A 1040 32.94 1.63 -30.71
C GLY A 1040 31.69 2.36 -30.25
N TYR A 1041 31.21 1.97 -29.07
CA TYR A 1041 30.04 2.51 -28.39
C TYR A 1041 30.44 3.45 -27.25
N VAL A 1042 29.65 4.48 -27.00
CA VAL A 1042 29.87 5.44 -25.90
C VAL A 1042 29.07 5.01 -24.68
N ASN A 1043 29.75 4.61 -23.61
CA ASN A 1043 29.15 4.31 -22.31
C ASN A 1043 28.58 5.59 -21.65
N PHE A 1044 27.84 5.44 -20.54
CA PHE A 1044 27.25 6.61 -19.87
C PHE A 1044 28.24 7.41 -19.03
N ASP A 1045 29.37 6.82 -18.66
CA ASP A 1045 30.50 7.48 -17.99
C ASP A 1045 31.45 8.19 -18.98
N GLY A 1046 31.15 8.12 -20.28
CA GLY A 1046 31.94 8.71 -21.36
C GLY A 1046 33.07 7.82 -21.89
N THR A 1047 33.28 6.62 -21.33
CA THR A 1047 34.26 5.67 -21.88
C THR A 1047 33.79 5.11 -23.23
N ILE A 1048 34.74 4.82 -24.12
CA ILE A 1048 34.47 4.28 -25.46
C ILE A 1048 34.82 2.80 -25.47
N ARG A 1049 33.80 1.95 -25.64
CA ARG A 1049 33.91 0.49 -25.65
C ARG A 1049 33.97 -0.03 -27.09
N GLY A 1050 35.04 -0.74 -27.43
CA GLY A 1050 35.16 -1.48 -28.70
C GLY A 1050 34.27 -2.73 -28.72
N PHE A 1051 34.05 -3.28 -29.91
CA PHE A 1051 33.19 -4.46 -30.12
C PHE A 1051 33.69 -5.73 -29.39
N ASP A 1052 34.99 -5.82 -29.12
CA ASP A 1052 35.61 -6.89 -28.32
C ASP A 1052 35.48 -6.68 -26.80
N GLY A 1053 34.90 -5.55 -26.37
CA GLY A 1053 34.77 -5.14 -24.97
C GLY A 1053 35.96 -4.36 -24.42
N SER A 1054 37.01 -4.11 -25.20
CA SER A 1054 38.13 -3.25 -24.79
C SER A 1054 37.68 -1.78 -24.64
N ILE A 1055 38.38 -1.01 -23.79
CA ILE A 1055 38.20 0.44 -23.73
C ILE A 1055 39.19 1.07 -24.70
N LEU A 1056 38.68 1.69 -25.76
CA LEU A 1056 39.46 2.33 -26.82
C LEU A 1056 39.88 3.76 -26.45
N GLY A 1057 39.12 4.41 -25.58
CA GLY A 1057 39.24 5.85 -25.34
C GLY A 1057 38.12 6.41 -24.48
N ARG A 1058 37.93 7.73 -24.58
CA ARG A 1058 36.93 8.51 -23.82
C ARG A 1058 36.35 9.66 -24.65
N THR A 1059 35.21 10.16 -24.20
CA THR A 1059 34.53 11.33 -24.77
C THR A 1059 35.27 12.61 -24.38
N LEU A 1060 35.44 13.49 -25.36
CA LEU A 1060 35.90 14.87 -25.23
C LEU A 1060 34.75 15.82 -25.59
N SER A 1061 34.77 17.03 -25.04
CA SER A 1061 33.72 18.04 -25.25
C SER A 1061 33.42 18.31 -26.73
N SER A 1062 32.19 18.76 -27.01
CA SER A 1062 31.63 18.98 -28.36
C SER A 1062 31.35 17.71 -29.18
N GLY A 1063 31.44 16.52 -28.58
CA GLY A 1063 31.15 15.23 -29.21
C GLY A 1063 32.33 14.62 -29.97
N LEU A 1064 33.55 14.81 -29.47
CA LEU A 1064 34.76 14.16 -30.00
C LEU A 1064 35.10 12.91 -29.19
N ALA A 1065 35.74 11.94 -29.85
CA ALA A 1065 36.29 10.74 -29.23
C ALA A 1065 37.81 10.77 -29.27
N ILE A 1066 38.47 10.51 -28.14
CA ILE A 1066 39.94 10.48 -28.02
C ILE A 1066 40.46 9.18 -27.41
N ASP A 1067 41.64 8.73 -27.84
CA ASP A 1067 42.34 7.56 -27.27
C ASP A 1067 43.03 7.87 -25.92
N ALA A 1068 43.73 6.89 -25.35
CA ALA A 1068 44.49 7.03 -24.12
C ALA A 1068 45.74 7.95 -24.20
N ASN A 1069 46.09 8.44 -25.39
CA ASN A 1069 47.15 9.42 -25.64
C ASN A 1069 46.58 10.77 -26.10
N ASP A 1070 45.28 10.99 -25.90
CA ASP A 1070 44.49 12.16 -26.33
C ASP A 1070 44.45 12.41 -27.86
N ASN A 1071 44.73 11.39 -28.69
CA ASN A 1071 44.53 11.49 -30.15
C ASN A 1071 43.05 11.36 -30.50
N ILE A 1072 42.54 12.20 -31.42
CA ILE A 1072 41.16 12.08 -31.93
C ILE A 1072 41.01 10.78 -32.74
N ILE A 1073 40.14 9.89 -32.27
CA ILE A 1073 39.79 8.63 -32.94
C ILE A 1073 38.45 8.69 -33.70
N GLY A 1074 37.63 9.72 -33.46
CA GLY A 1074 36.38 9.91 -34.21
C GLY A 1074 35.47 11.00 -33.67
N ASN A 1075 34.28 11.07 -34.26
CA ASN A 1075 33.17 11.94 -33.84
C ASN A 1075 32.03 11.08 -33.28
N ILE A 1076 31.34 11.60 -32.27
CA ILE A 1076 30.29 10.90 -31.53
C ILE A 1076 28.91 11.28 -32.07
N TYR A 1077 28.10 10.26 -32.33
CA TYR A 1077 26.73 10.42 -32.83
C TYR A 1077 25.73 9.60 -32.01
N ARG A 1078 24.47 10.03 -32.02
CA ARG A 1078 23.34 9.34 -31.37
C ARG A 1078 22.65 8.38 -32.34
N ILE A 1079 22.32 7.17 -31.88
CA ILE A 1079 21.51 6.23 -32.65
C ILE A 1079 20.09 6.81 -32.78
N GLY A 1080 19.51 6.73 -33.97
CA GLY A 1080 18.23 7.36 -34.30
C GLY A 1080 18.31 8.87 -34.55
N ALA A 1081 19.51 9.46 -34.64
CA ALA A 1081 19.67 10.86 -34.99
C ALA A 1081 19.04 11.15 -36.36
N THR A 1082 18.18 12.19 -36.41
CA THR A 1082 17.46 12.59 -37.62
C THR A 1082 18.41 13.09 -38.70
N ILE A 1083 18.26 12.57 -39.91
CA ILE A 1083 19.01 12.98 -41.11
C ILE A 1083 18.11 13.86 -41.97
N LEU A 1084 18.58 15.08 -42.25
CA LEU A 1084 17.92 16.01 -43.14
C LEU A 1084 18.62 16.04 -44.50
N GLY A 1085 17.85 16.17 -45.57
CA GLY A 1085 18.37 16.39 -46.92
C GLY A 1085 18.91 17.81 -47.10
N ASN A 1086 19.56 18.06 -48.24
CA ASN A 1086 20.00 19.40 -48.65
C ASN A 1086 18.83 20.40 -48.79
N ASP A 1087 17.59 19.91 -48.89
CA ASP A 1087 16.33 20.66 -48.90
C ASP A 1087 15.72 20.86 -47.50
N GLY A 1088 16.39 20.42 -46.44
CA GLY A 1088 15.91 20.48 -45.06
C GLY A 1088 14.80 19.48 -44.71
N GLN A 1089 14.38 18.64 -45.65
CA GLN A 1089 13.36 17.61 -45.45
C GLN A 1089 13.94 16.38 -44.77
N TYR A 1090 13.11 15.65 -44.01
CA TYR A 1090 13.49 14.35 -43.44
C TYR A 1090 13.91 13.37 -44.54
N ARG A 1091 15.05 12.70 -44.36
CA ARG A 1091 15.53 11.63 -45.26
C ARG A 1091 15.57 10.27 -44.59
N GLY A 1092 15.91 10.23 -43.31
CA GLY A 1092 16.08 9.00 -42.57
C GLY A 1092 16.62 9.25 -41.17
N ARG A 1093 17.14 8.20 -40.55
CA ARG A 1093 17.78 8.23 -39.23
C ARG A 1093 19.03 7.34 -39.19
N LEU A 1094 19.97 7.71 -38.32
CA LEU A 1094 21.24 7.01 -38.14
C LEU A 1094 21.05 5.65 -37.46
N ALA A 1095 21.48 4.57 -38.11
CA ALA A 1095 21.49 3.22 -37.57
C ALA A 1095 22.78 2.93 -36.76
N PRO A 1096 22.79 1.88 -35.90
CA PRO A 1096 23.94 1.54 -35.04
C PRO A 1096 25.25 1.19 -35.77
N ASP A 1097 25.17 0.86 -37.06
CA ASP A 1097 26.31 0.52 -37.92
C ASP A 1097 26.87 1.71 -38.73
N GLY A 1098 26.32 2.91 -38.53
CA GLY A 1098 26.69 4.12 -39.27
C GLY A 1098 25.90 4.33 -40.57
N SER A 1099 25.05 3.38 -40.96
CA SER A 1099 24.16 3.54 -42.11
C SER A 1099 23.00 4.50 -41.82
N VAL A 1100 22.35 5.00 -42.88
CA VAL A 1100 21.10 5.76 -42.76
C VAL A 1100 19.96 4.91 -43.27
N ILE A 1101 18.97 4.69 -42.41
CA ILE A 1101 17.73 4.01 -42.76
C ILE A 1101 16.62 5.05 -42.98
N ASP A 1102 15.84 4.87 -44.04
CA ASP A 1102 14.71 5.75 -44.38
C ASP A 1102 13.50 5.54 -43.45
N ALA A 1103 12.37 6.17 -43.79
CA ALA A 1103 11.15 6.06 -43.01
C ALA A 1103 10.55 4.63 -43.03
N GLY A 1104 10.80 3.83 -44.07
CA GLY A 1104 10.33 2.45 -44.22
C GLY A 1104 11.38 1.39 -43.83
N GLY A 1105 12.52 1.80 -43.27
CA GLY A 1105 13.59 0.91 -42.81
C GLY A 1105 14.59 0.47 -43.88
N ALA A 1106 14.53 1.01 -45.10
CA ALA A 1106 15.51 0.71 -46.14
C ALA A 1106 16.81 1.51 -45.94
N ASN A 1107 17.96 0.87 -46.12
CA ASN A 1107 19.25 1.57 -46.11
C ASN A 1107 19.37 2.45 -47.38
N ILE A 1108 19.57 3.75 -47.18
CA ILE A 1108 19.69 4.77 -48.22
C ILE A 1108 21.08 5.42 -48.29
N GLY A 1109 22.04 4.97 -47.49
CA GLY A 1109 23.41 5.49 -47.46
C GLY A 1109 24.07 5.39 -46.09
N HIS A 1110 25.00 6.30 -45.80
CA HIS A 1110 25.78 6.31 -44.55
C HIS A 1110 26.12 7.74 -44.11
N ILE A 1111 26.45 7.88 -42.82
CA ILE A 1111 26.97 9.13 -42.25
C ILE A 1111 28.49 9.11 -42.25
N LYS A 1112 29.08 10.24 -42.64
CA LYS A 1112 30.52 10.49 -42.50
C LYS A 1112 30.88 10.99 -41.12
N SER A 1113 32.14 10.79 -40.76
CA SER A 1113 32.80 11.41 -39.60
C SER A 1113 32.47 12.89 -39.39
N ASN A 1114 32.33 13.68 -40.46
CA ASN A 1114 32.00 15.10 -40.43
C ASN A 1114 30.48 15.43 -40.45
N GLY A 1115 29.61 14.45 -40.26
CA GLY A 1115 28.16 14.62 -40.16
C GLY A 1115 27.43 14.73 -41.51
N SER A 1116 28.14 14.65 -42.63
CA SER A 1116 27.55 14.61 -43.97
C SER A 1116 26.86 13.26 -44.22
N PHE A 1117 25.62 13.29 -44.71
CA PHE A 1117 24.93 12.12 -45.24
C PHE A 1117 25.32 11.89 -46.69
N VAL A 1118 25.83 10.69 -46.98
CA VAL A 1118 26.19 10.23 -48.32
C VAL A 1118 25.26 9.13 -48.76
N ASP A 1119 24.57 9.36 -49.88
CA ASP A 1119 23.62 8.41 -50.47
C ASP A 1119 24.30 7.18 -51.10
N LEU A 1120 23.49 6.20 -51.54
CA LEU A 1120 23.98 5.01 -52.26
C LEU A 1120 24.72 5.35 -53.57
N ASP A 1121 24.43 6.51 -54.17
CA ASP A 1121 25.09 7.09 -55.35
C ASP A 1121 26.44 7.75 -55.03
N LYS A 1122 26.85 7.75 -53.75
CA LYS A 1122 28.08 8.36 -53.20
C LYS A 1122 28.13 9.89 -53.28
N LYS A 1123 26.97 10.55 -53.30
CA LYS A 1123 26.83 12.02 -53.28
C LYS A 1123 26.44 12.50 -51.89
N VAL A 1124 26.86 13.72 -51.53
CA VAL A 1124 26.39 14.37 -50.29
C VAL A 1124 24.95 14.82 -50.50
N ALA A 1125 24.02 14.08 -49.90
CA ALA A 1125 22.57 14.26 -50.05
C ALA A 1125 21.93 15.01 -48.87
N GLY A 1126 22.67 15.18 -47.76
CA GLY A 1126 22.16 15.82 -46.56
C GLY A 1126 23.16 15.85 -45.39
N TYR A 1127 22.67 16.05 -44.18
CA TYR A 1127 23.45 16.13 -42.93
C TYR A 1127 22.67 15.59 -41.72
N VAL A 1128 23.39 15.18 -40.67
CA VAL A 1128 22.81 14.90 -39.34
C VAL A 1128 22.31 16.20 -38.71
N LEU A 1129 21.07 16.22 -38.20
CA LEU A 1129 20.44 17.41 -37.61
C LEU A 1129 21.27 18.04 -36.46
N GLN A 1130 21.94 17.21 -35.66
CA GLN A 1130 22.80 17.63 -34.55
C GLN A 1130 23.91 18.60 -35.02
N GLU A 1131 24.49 18.35 -36.19
CA GLU A 1131 25.55 19.20 -36.76
C GLU A 1131 24.99 20.46 -37.45
N VAL A 1132 23.76 20.39 -38.00
CA VAL A 1132 23.07 21.59 -38.51
C VAL A 1132 22.73 22.55 -37.36
N ALA A 1133 22.35 22.01 -36.20
CA ALA A 1133 22.04 22.80 -35.00
C ALA A 1133 23.28 23.47 -34.39
N LYS A 1134 24.43 22.76 -34.31
CA LYS A 1134 25.72 23.35 -33.90
C LYS A 1134 26.16 24.46 -34.86
N ASN A 1135 26.17 24.20 -36.17
CA ASN A 1135 26.65 25.16 -37.18
C ASN A 1135 25.75 26.40 -37.36
N ARG A 1136 24.47 26.36 -36.93
CA ARG A 1136 23.58 27.54 -36.90
C ARG A 1136 23.68 28.38 -35.63
N ARG A 1137 24.43 27.94 -34.61
CA ARG A 1137 24.67 28.68 -33.36
C ARG A 1137 26.02 29.42 -33.31
N ASN A 1138 26.83 29.31 -34.36
CA ASN A 1138 28.05 30.12 -34.59
C ASN A 1138 27.76 31.28 -35.54
#